data_AF-A0A0G4EH40-F1
#
_entry.id   AF-A0A0G4EH40-F1
#
_cell.length_a   1.000
_cell.length_b   1.000
_cell.length_c   1.000
_cell.angle_alpha   90.00
_cell.angle_beta   90.00
_cell.angle_gamma   90.00
#
_symmetry.space_group_name_H-M   'P 1'
#
loop_
_entity.id
_entity.type
_entity.pdbx_description
1 polymer ?
#
loop_
_entity_poly.entity_id
_entity_poly.type
_entity_poly.pdbx_seq_one_letter_code
_entity_poly.pdbx_strand_id
1 'polypeptide(L)'
;MLNKPLLSSRLPPLIAVFIQPFLVSAFRSILVSSHSLNRRARSPLAAHWRTARRTSMSSASTEANGRLPIDSALIVGCGYVGSAVGKALREQGVRVEATTTRPERASDLLDEGVVDSVCTIPTEAPGDASKDPMTGALHEADAVFIAVAPGRSMRGVPDAYPKTYVGTVRRVLKGLEGKKKPTRVVYISSGSVYGTYDDGRIVTEDTPPANPSDNQQTLIEAEKLLLDAAKASQDMIRVSILRLAGVWGPNRPIRSVVERVAGQEVPGTGETFVHWTHLKDIVAASLFALRNGLEGAYNVCSPPVLRKKLYDVICELEGLLPVKWQGPGEGGEYTGRGGNKRLDCSKITGLGFKLLVPDTIQELQNAYQTPPPILVTWSAAGALVAQSFNDTKWGAVHYADHPFYHQNDKEDSPMLRGLQVEADNSTGSVTHFVPMRIFLHNDGMSESLTDTALREYVVGDVLPTATLWIQELLSVIPVQGKLELEPFCSAAWTSSQGDSICAVLGSNYNTCGESIVPEDHFKETAVCASSPSDCAAPFGGNGPSDSDFILYASATKSANCVGNRLGYGGSCFRDQYDRPVAGFVNLCPDMLVGHLDPQEWRSEIGFVVHEIFHALGFSGSDIAFFRDDRTARGSNGRPPLDNTYGLLYAPDSTSAEITEADGNTRLKLTTPKVKEIGRQYFGCPNLDGVYMENEGGQGSAFSHWERRLLYSETMASVSSKFDTLSAFTLAFFRDSGWYLPDFSMASSFPWGDAAFNGDGCTFVEGPCVPSLESEQAH
;
A
#
# COMPACT_ATOMS: atom_id res chain seq x y z
N MET A 1 -57.11 11.08 -1.95
CA MET A 1 -57.78 11.94 -0.94
C MET A 1 -57.23 11.59 0.44
N LEU A 2 -57.37 12.47 1.44
CA LEU A 2 -56.82 12.27 2.78
C LEU A 2 -57.68 11.33 3.64
N ASN A 3 -57.08 10.70 4.66
CA ASN A 3 -57.62 10.71 6.02
C ASN A 3 -56.57 10.33 7.10
N LYS A 4 -56.52 11.15 8.17
CA LYS A 4 -56.05 10.82 9.53
C LYS A 4 -57.30 10.80 10.44
N PRO A 5 -57.36 10.06 11.57
CA PRO A 5 -57.02 10.62 12.91
C PRO A 5 -56.28 9.60 13.84
N LEU A 6 -55.39 9.96 14.78
CA LEU A 6 -55.49 10.66 16.09
C LEU A 6 -56.05 9.85 17.30
N LEU A 7 -55.45 10.15 18.48
CA LEU A 7 -55.88 9.99 19.91
C LEU A 7 -54.94 9.04 20.71
N SER A 8 -54.11 9.48 21.68
CA SER A 8 -54.34 10.11 23.03
C SER A 8 -54.66 9.07 24.14
N SER A 9 -54.35 9.22 25.44
CA SER A 9 -54.04 10.41 26.27
C SER A 9 -53.33 10.02 27.60
N ARG A 10 -52.46 10.88 28.20
CA ARG A 10 -52.64 11.67 29.46
C ARG A 10 -52.72 10.91 30.83
N LEU A 11 -51.72 11.07 31.73
CA LEU A 11 -51.69 11.96 32.95
C LEU A 11 -51.92 11.19 34.32
N PRO A 12 -51.94 11.79 35.55
CA PRO A 12 -50.74 12.02 36.41
C PRO A 12 -50.90 11.54 37.92
N PRO A 13 -50.59 12.29 39.02
CA PRO A 13 -49.29 12.47 39.72
C PRO A 13 -49.28 12.25 41.28
N LEU A 14 -48.21 12.73 41.96
CA LEU A 14 -48.08 13.21 43.38
C LEU A 14 -47.79 12.23 44.54
N ILE A 15 -46.74 12.53 45.32
CA ILE A 15 -46.71 12.91 46.77
C ILE A 15 -45.23 13.21 47.19
N ALA A 16 -44.97 13.83 48.37
CA ALA A 16 -43.67 14.42 48.73
C ALA A 16 -43.37 14.52 50.26
N VAL A 17 -42.22 15.13 50.62
CA VAL A 17 -41.86 15.84 51.91
C VAL A 17 -41.05 15.12 53.03
N PHE A 18 -39.79 15.58 53.20
CA PHE A 18 -38.94 15.84 54.41
C PHE A 18 -38.68 14.81 55.56
N ILE A 19 -37.42 14.82 56.09
CA ILE A 19 -37.04 15.14 57.49
C ILE A 19 -35.48 15.19 57.68
N GLN A 20 -34.99 15.86 58.74
CA GLN A 20 -33.58 16.05 59.20
C GLN A 20 -33.59 16.20 60.77
N PRO A 21 -32.49 16.52 61.50
CA PRO A 21 -31.14 15.92 61.61
C PRO A 21 -30.73 15.67 63.10
N PHE A 22 -29.51 15.19 63.42
CA PHE A 22 -28.89 15.32 64.78
C PHE A 22 -27.33 15.36 64.75
N LEU A 23 -26.67 15.46 65.91
CA LEU A 23 -25.64 16.50 66.20
C LEU A 23 -24.57 16.08 67.26
N VAL A 24 -23.52 16.92 67.48
CA VAL A 24 -22.48 16.89 68.58
C VAL A 24 -21.36 15.84 68.37
N SER A 25 -20.02 16.01 68.54
CA SER A 25 -19.04 17.03 69.02
C SER A 25 -17.63 16.64 68.43
N ALA A 26 -16.45 17.28 68.59
CA ALA A 26 -15.86 18.59 69.01
C ALA A 26 -14.34 18.53 68.60
N PHE A 27 -13.28 19.21 69.13
CA PHE A 27 -13.06 20.21 70.20
C PHE A 27 -11.69 20.93 70.01
N ARG A 28 -11.65 22.27 70.18
CA ARG A 28 -10.50 23.18 70.49
C ARG A 28 -9.20 23.21 69.65
N SER A 29 -8.85 24.44 69.26
CA SER A 29 -7.51 24.92 68.88
C SER A 29 -6.78 25.61 70.05
N ILE A 30 -5.44 25.71 69.97
CA ILE A 30 -4.56 26.55 70.82
C ILE A 30 -3.47 27.21 69.95
N LEU A 31 -3.01 28.39 70.37
CA LEU A 31 -1.99 29.25 69.73
C LEU A 31 -0.68 29.30 70.57
N VAL A 32 0.26 30.19 70.22
CA VAL A 32 1.60 30.42 70.86
C VAL A 32 2.65 29.42 70.35
N SER A 33 3.65 29.74 69.53
CA SER A 33 4.62 30.88 69.44
C SER A 33 5.85 30.75 70.33
N SER A 34 7.05 30.71 69.73
CA SER A 34 8.12 31.72 69.88
C SER A 34 9.54 31.15 69.80
N HIS A 35 10.44 31.92 69.15
CA HIS A 35 11.92 31.92 69.28
C HIS A 35 12.70 30.64 68.88
N SER A 36 13.99 30.70 68.52
CA SER A 36 14.79 31.67 67.73
C SER A 36 16.13 30.97 67.37
N LEU A 37 16.82 31.28 66.28
CA LEU A 37 17.89 32.30 66.23
C LEU A 37 18.56 32.29 64.84
N ASN A 38 18.87 33.49 64.31
CA ASN A 38 20.12 33.87 63.59
C ASN A 38 20.67 33.01 62.40
N ARG A 39 21.24 33.59 61.32
CA ARG A 39 21.71 34.97 61.10
C ARG A 39 21.98 35.26 59.61
N ARG A 40 21.57 36.46 59.16
CA ARG A 40 22.27 37.35 58.17
C ARG A 40 22.45 36.84 56.71
N ALA A 41 22.46 37.69 55.68
CA ALA A 41 22.11 39.13 55.61
C ALA A 41 21.93 39.65 54.16
N ARG A 42 21.17 40.76 54.05
CA ARG A 42 21.31 41.87 53.08
C ARG A 42 21.09 41.62 51.57
N SER A 43 19.89 42.01 51.14
CA SER A 43 19.64 42.87 49.97
C SER A 43 20.19 44.31 50.20
N PRO A 44 19.98 45.37 49.37
CA PRO A 44 19.02 45.53 48.25
C PRO A 44 19.49 46.40 47.04
N LEU A 45 18.53 46.82 46.18
CA LEU A 45 18.57 47.94 45.20
C LEU A 45 19.42 47.72 43.92
N ALA A 46 19.07 48.26 42.75
CA ALA A 46 17.82 48.92 42.28
C ALA A 46 17.72 48.88 40.73
N ALA A 47 16.60 49.36 40.20
CA ALA A 47 16.27 49.42 38.77
C ALA A 47 17.27 50.20 37.89
N HIS A 48 17.22 49.95 36.57
CA HIS A 48 16.97 51.01 35.57
C HIS A 48 16.48 50.42 34.23
N TRP A 49 15.56 51.13 33.56
CA TRP A 49 15.25 50.90 32.14
C TRP A 49 16.33 51.54 31.27
N ARG A 50 16.74 50.88 30.17
CA ARG A 50 17.30 51.56 28.97
C ARG A 50 17.20 50.68 27.73
N THR A 51 16.87 51.32 26.61
CA THR A 51 16.78 50.71 25.28
C THR A 51 18.11 50.75 24.54
N ALA A 52 18.44 49.67 23.82
CA ALA A 52 19.52 49.67 22.82
C ALA A 52 19.26 48.60 21.74
N ARG A 53 19.21 49.02 20.47
CA ARG A 53 19.36 48.13 19.30
C ARG A 53 20.81 48.20 18.83
N ARG A 54 21.51 47.06 18.72
CA ARG A 54 22.25 46.68 17.50
C ARG A 54 23.01 45.34 17.61
N THR A 55 22.70 44.46 16.66
CA THR A 55 23.63 43.63 15.87
C THR A 55 25.10 43.49 16.32
N SER A 56 25.51 42.26 16.61
CA SER A 56 26.80 41.72 16.14
C SER A 56 26.67 40.21 15.90
N MET A 57 27.22 39.71 14.80
CA MET A 57 27.35 38.27 14.54
C MET A 57 28.74 37.80 14.98
N SER A 58 28.85 36.64 15.61
CA SER A 58 30.11 35.91 15.69
C SER A 58 29.89 34.41 15.94
N SER A 59 30.73 33.59 15.31
CA SER A 59 31.06 32.19 15.65
C SER A 59 29.90 31.22 15.95
N ALA A 60 29.68 30.26 15.04
CA ALA A 60 28.91 29.06 15.36
C ALA A 60 29.65 28.18 16.39
N SER A 61 28.90 27.56 17.30
CA SER A 61 29.29 26.41 18.11
C SER A 61 28.19 25.35 18.08
N THR A 62 28.56 24.09 18.33
CA THR A 62 27.79 22.91 17.88
C THR A 62 26.63 22.53 18.81
N GLU A 63 25.62 23.38 18.97
CA GLU A 63 24.45 23.11 19.82
C GLU A 63 23.19 23.84 19.29
N ALA A 64 22.26 23.12 18.65
CA ALA A 64 20.94 23.66 18.28
C ALA A 64 19.91 22.59 17.85
N ASN A 65 19.66 21.53 18.64
CA ASN A 65 18.48 20.68 18.42
C ASN A 65 17.21 21.41 18.94
N GLY A 66 16.90 22.55 18.34
CA GLY A 66 15.93 23.51 18.84
C GLY A 66 14.50 23.03 18.66
N ARG A 67 13.81 22.75 19.78
CA ARG A 67 12.36 22.56 19.85
C ARG A 67 11.65 23.68 19.08
N LEU A 68 10.59 23.33 18.36
CA LEU A 68 9.83 24.30 17.57
C LEU A 68 9.17 25.35 18.49
N PRO A 69 9.08 26.63 18.07
CA PRO A 69 8.52 27.72 18.87
C PRO A 69 6.97 27.74 18.79
N ILE A 70 6.36 26.55 18.91
CA ILE A 70 4.93 26.25 18.85
C ILE A 70 4.67 24.99 19.69
N ASP A 71 3.52 24.92 20.36
CA ASP A 71 3.07 23.72 21.09
C ASP A 71 1.87 23.04 20.41
N SER A 72 1.23 23.72 19.46
CA SER A 72 0.05 23.26 18.73
C SER A 72 0.02 23.69 17.26
N ALA A 73 -0.47 22.82 16.37
CA ALA A 73 -0.57 23.08 14.93
C ALA A 73 -1.87 22.49 14.32
N LEU A 74 -2.45 23.19 13.33
CA LEU A 74 -3.56 22.70 12.52
C LEU A 74 -3.13 22.46 11.06
N ILE A 75 -3.27 21.23 10.57
CA ILE A 75 -3.07 20.84 9.18
C ILE A 75 -4.38 21.02 8.39
N VAL A 76 -4.46 22.07 7.59
CA VAL A 76 -5.60 22.32 6.69
C VAL A 76 -5.33 21.61 5.36
N GLY A 77 -5.90 20.41 5.23
CA GLY A 77 -5.72 19.53 4.06
C GLY A 77 -4.70 18.42 4.32
N CYS A 78 -5.08 17.39 5.09
CA CYS A 78 -4.22 16.25 5.41
C CYS A 78 -4.17 15.21 4.27
N GLY A 79 -3.61 15.63 3.13
CA GLY A 79 -3.18 14.75 2.03
C GLY A 79 -1.66 14.58 2.01
N TYR A 80 -1.10 14.05 0.91
CA TYR A 80 0.32 13.70 0.74
C TYR A 80 1.36 14.58 1.48
N VAL A 81 1.31 15.91 1.31
CA VAL A 81 2.22 16.84 2.01
C VAL A 81 1.77 17.13 3.45
N GLY A 82 0.47 17.30 3.67
CA GLY A 82 -0.11 17.59 4.99
C GLY A 82 0.14 16.46 6.01
N SER A 83 -0.02 15.20 5.60
CA SER A 83 0.25 14.04 6.45
C SER A 83 1.74 13.94 6.82
N ALA A 84 2.64 14.10 5.85
CA ALA A 84 4.09 14.06 6.10
C ALA A 84 4.54 15.19 7.06
N VAL A 85 3.96 16.38 6.95
CA VAL A 85 4.25 17.50 7.88
C VAL A 85 3.56 17.31 9.22
N GLY A 86 2.36 16.73 9.29
CA GLY A 86 1.67 16.40 10.54
C GLY A 86 2.47 15.43 11.39
N LYS A 87 2.88 14.29 10.81
CA LYS A 87 3.73 13.31 11.48
C LYS A 87 5.04 13.93 11.98
N ALA A 88 5.75 14.66 11.12
CA ALA A 88 6.99 15.34 11.47
C ALA A 88 6.84 16.48 12.50
N LEU A 89 5.62 16.97 12.76
CA LEU A 89 5.32 17.90 13.85
C LEU A 89 5.07 17.16 15.19
N ARG A 90 4.36 16.02 15.17
CA ARG A 90 4.23 15.15 16.36
C ARG A 90 5.58 14.63 16.83
N GLU A 91 6.46 14.23 15.90
CA GLU A 91 7.85 13.84 16.14
C GLU A 91 8.72 14.98 16.72
N GLN A 92 8.22 16.21 16.77
CA GLN A 92 8.85 17.36 17.44
C GLN A 92 8.13 17.76 18.74
N GLY A 93 7.18 16.95 19.22
CA GLY A 93 6.40 17.19 20.44
C GLY A 93 5.31 18.25 20.29
N VAL A 94 4.92 18.61 19.06
CA VAL A 94 3.83 19.55 18.78
C VAL A 94 2.52 18.77 18.72
N ARG A 95 1.46 19.27 19.38
CA ARG A 95 0.10 18.69 19.24
C ARG A 95 -0.46 19.06 17.86
N VAL A 96 -0.84 18.07 17.07
CA VAL A 96 -1.31 18.27 15.69
C VAL A 96 -2.78 17.89 15.56
N GLU A 97 -3.59 18.82 15.08
CA GLU A 97 -4.94 18.55 14.57
C GLU A 97 -4.92 18.60 13.04
N ALA A 98 -5.74 17.80 12.36
CA ALA A 98 -5.90 17.84 10.89
C ALA A 98 -7.35 18.06 10.45
N THR A 99 -7.54 18.69 9.29
CA THR A 99 -8.83 18.70 8.61
C THR A 99 -8.92 17.67 7.47
N THR A 100 -10.04 16.96 7.39
CA THR A 100 -10.43 16.10 6.27
C THR A 100 -11.81 16.48 5.73
N THR A 101 -12.07 16.33 4.44
CA THR A 101 -13.43 16.39 3.85
C THR A 101 -14.06 15.01 3.68
N ARG A 102 -13.33 13.96 4.07
CA ARG A 102 -13.73 12.54 3.99
C ARG A 102 -13.78 11.97 5.41
N PRO A 103 -14.97 11.75 6.02
CA PRO A 103 -15.10 11.22 7.37
C PRO A 103 -14.37 9.89 7.57
N GLU A 104 -14.38 9.04 6.55
CA GLU A 104 -13.74 7.72 6.54
C GLU A 104 -12.22 7.78 6.62
N ARG A 105 -11.59 8.93 6.33
CA ARG A 105 -10.14 9.14 6.52
C ARG A 105 -9.77 9.63 7.91
N ALA A 106 -10.72 9.74 8.83
CA ALA A 106 -10.45 10.21 10.19
C ALA A 106 -9.80 9.13 11.06
N SER A 107 -10.16 7.86 10.87
CA SER A 107 -9.49 6.69 11.46
C SER A 107 -8.03 6.63 11.00
N ASP A 108 -7.79 6.53 9.70
CA ASP A 108 -6.46 6.29 9.10
C ASP A 108 -5.41 7.28 9.65
N LEU A 109 -5.77 8.57 9.74
CA LEU A 109 -4.89 9.64 10.21
C LEU A 109 -4.57 9.60 11.71
N LEU A 110 -5.43 8.97 12.52
CA LEU A 110 -5.20 8.74 13.95
C LEU A 110 -4.43 7.43 14.16
N ASP A 111 -4.83 6.37 13.47
CA ASP A 111 -4.31 5.01 13.62
C ASP A 111 -2.89 4.87 13.05
N GLU A 112 -2.57 5.54 11.91
CA GLU A 112 -1.19 5.72 11.41
C GLU A 112 -0.33 6.66 12.32
N GLY A 113 -0.93 7.27 13.34
CA GLY A 113 -0.26 8.21 14.24
C GLY A 113 0.13 9.54 13.58
N VAL A 114 -0.53 9.94 12.49
CA VAL A 114 -0.20 11.17 11.73
C VAL A 114 -0.58 12.45 12.49
N VAL A 115 -1.68 12.41 13.26
CA VAL A 115 -2.20 13.53 14.07
C VAL A 115 -2.71 13.06 15.43
N ASP A 116 -2.91 14.01 16.37
CA ASP A 116 -3.55 13.76 17.67
C ASP A 116 -5.09 13.88 17.61
N SER A 117 -5.62 14.63 16.64
CA SER A 117 -7.06 14.81 16.42
C SER A 117 -7.39 15.09 14.94
N VAL A 118 -8.60 14.70 14.51
CA VAL A 118 -9.12 14.98 13.16
C VAL A 118 -10.47 15.70 13.22
N CYS A 119 -10.53 16.85 12.57
CA CYS A 119 -11.73 17.62 12.33
C CYS A 119 -12.27 17.34 10.92
N THR A 120 -13.45 16.73 10.83
CA THR A 120 -14.14 16.54 9.54
C THR A 120 -14.88 17.82 9.16
N ILE A 121 -14.48 18.44 8.04
CA ILE A 121 -15.04 19.70 7.55
C ILE A 121 -15.93 19.48 6.30
N PRO A 122 -17.08 20.18 6.18
CA PRO A 122 -17.86 20.16 4.94
C PRO A 122 -17.09 20.81 3.79
N THR A 123 -17.30 20.31 2.56
CA THR A 123 -16.65 20.80 1.32
C THR A 123 -16.91 22.28 1.06
N GLU A 124 -18.10 22.78 1.41
CA GLU A 124 -18.42 24.21 1.38
C GLU A 124 -18.35 24.80 2.79
N ALA A 125 -17.90 26.06 2.89
CA ALA A 125 -17.83 26.76 4.17
C ALA A 125 -19.24 27.14 4.66
N PRO A 126 -19.54 27.03 5.96
CA PRO A 126 -20.81 27.54 6.49
C PRO A 126 -20.87 29.06 6.34
N GLY A 127 -22.07 29.60 6.11
CA GLY A 127 -22.29 31.06 6.03
C GLY A 127 -22.06 31.83 7.33
N ASP A 128 -21.67 31.14 8.40
CA ASP A 128 -21.32 31.65 9.72
C ASP A 128 -20.10 30.86 10.23
N ALA A 129 -18.94 31.54 10.28
CA ALA A 129 -17.68 30.90 10.64
C ALA A 129 -17.61 30.43 12.11
N SER A 130 -18.49 30.90 12.99
CA SER A 130 -18.59 30.36 14.36
C SER A 130 -19.14 28.93 14.39
N LYS A 131 -19.75 28.48 13.28
CA LYS A 131 -20.29 27.13 13.08
C LYS A 131 -19.38 26.24 12.22
N ASP A 132 -18.18 26.73 11.88
CA ASP A 132 -17.20 25.96 11.13
C ASP A 132 -16.45 25.01 12.07
N PRO A 133 -16.46 23.68 11.84
CA PRO A 133 -15.80 22.73 12.73
C PRO A 133 -14.32 23.02 12.98
N MET A 134 -13.62 23.68 12.05
CA MET A 134 -12.21 24.05 12.23
C MET A 134 -11.96 25.32 13.06
N THR A 135 -12.98 26.11 13.43
CA THR A 135 -12.78 27.40 14.12
C THR A 135 -12.22 27.24 15.54
N GLY A 136 -12.57 26.17 16.25
CA GLY A 136 -11.96 25.86 17.55
C GLY A 136 -10.45 25.63 17.41
N ALA A 137 -10.06 24.72 16.52
CA ALA A 137 -8.67 24.41 16.19
C ALA A 137 -7.89 25.64 15.67
N LEU A 138 -8.51 26.49 14.84
CA LEU A 138 -7.91 27.73 14.36
C LEU A 138 -7.63 28.73 15.49
N HIS A 139 -8.48 28.80 16.51
CA HIS A 139 -8.22 29.62 17.70
C HIS A 139 -7.14 29.03 18.61
N GLU A 140 -7.11 27.70 18.77
CA GLU A 140 -6.18 27.03 19.69
C GLU A 140 -4.78 26.80 19.13
N ALA A 141 -4.59 26.61 17.82
CA ALA A 141 -3.28 26.31 17.25
C ALA A 141 -2.29 27.51 17.30
N ASP A 142 -0.99 27.26 17.46
CA ASP A 142 0.06 28.28 17.27
C ASP A 142 0.48 28.39 15.80
N ALA A 143 0.41 27.28 15.07
CA ALA A 143 0.67 27.21 13.63
C ALA A 143 -0.55 26.72 12.83
N VAL A 144 -0.68 27.19 11.60
CA VAL A 144 -1.66 26.67 10.63
C VAL A 144 -0.93 26.33 9.33
N PHE A 145 -0.92 25.05 8.95
CA PHE A 145 -0.26 24.54 7.77
C PHE A 145 -1.29 24.22 6.69
N ILE A 146 -1.31 24.99 5.61
CA ILE A 146 -2.33 24.90 4.55
C ILE A 146 -1.73 24.16 3.35
N ALA A 147 -2.20 22.94 3.10
CA ALA A 147 -1.70 22.03 2.07
C ALA A 147 -2.82 21.40 1.23
N VAL A 148 -3.81 22.21 0.87
CA VAL A 148 -4.95 21.78 0.04
C VAL A 148 -4.61 21.62 -1.45
N ALA A 149 -5.28 20.68 -2.09
CA ALA A 149 -5.34 20.52 -3.54
C ALA A 149 -6.68 19.87 -3.92
N PRO A 150 -7.28 20.19 -5.08
CA PRO A 150 -8.54 19.58 -5.50
C PRO A 150 -8.36 18.08 -5.71
N GLY A 151 -9.31 17.28 -5.20
CA GLY A 151 -9.33 15.83 -5.34
C GLY A 151 -9.37 15.37 -6.80
N ARG A 152 -9.01 14.10 -7.07
CA ARG A 152 -8.96 13.56 -8.45
C ARG A 152 -10.28 13.76 -9.20
N SER A 153 -11.41 13.47 -8.55
CA SER A 153 -12.79 13.66 -9.05
C SER A 153 -13.21 15.12 -9.27
N MET A 154 -12.47 16.10 -8.72
CA MET A 154 -12.77 17.52 -8.86
C MET A 154 -11.95 18.18 -9.99
N ARG A 155 -11.19 17.42 -10.78
CA ARG A 155 -10.46 17.92 -11.95
C ARG A 155 -11.42 18.15 -13.12
N GLY A 156 -11.31 19.31 -13.76
CA GLY A 156 -12.21 19.71 -14.86
C GLY A 156 -13.57 20.23 -14.41
N VAL A 157 -13.94 20.06 -13.13
CA VAL A 157 -15.17 20.62 -12.56
C VAL A 157 -15.03 22.16 -12.47
N PRO A 158 -15.98 22.95 -13.02
CA PRO A 158 -15.97 24.41 -12.89
C PRO A 158 -15.90 24.88 -11.43
N ASP A 159 -15.24 26.02 -11.20
CA ASP A 159 -15.01 26.66 -9.90
C ASP A 159 -14.32 25.82 -8.80
N ALA A 160 -14.08 24.52 -9.00
CA ALA A 160 -13.50 23.65 -7.98
C ALA A 160 -12.08 24.08 -7.57
N TYR A 161 -11.29 24.62 -8.52
CA TYR A 161 -9.94 25.11 -8.26
C TYR A 161 -9.96 26.43 -7.45
N PRO A 162 -10.72 27.48 -7.84
CA PRO A 162 -11.03 28.64 -6.98
C PRO A 162 -11.58 28.28 -5.59
N LYS A 163 -12.59 27.40 -5.50
CA LYS A 163 -13.17 26.96 -4.22
C LYS A 163 -12.12 26.29 -3.32
N THR A 164 -11.22 25.49 -3.88
CA THR A 164 -10.20 24.78 -3.08
C THR A 164 -9.13 25.72 -2.54
N TYR A 165 -8.53 26.58 -3.37
CA TYR A 165 -7.41 27.42 -2.92
C TYR A 165 -7.89 28.72 -2.27
N VAL A 166 -8.58 29.56 -3.03
CA VAL A 166 -9.07 30.87 -2.55
C VAL A 166 -10.18 30.71 -1.52
N GLY A 167 -11.09 29.73 -1.70
CA GLY A 167 -12.13 29.43 -0.72
C GLY A 167 -11.57 28.99 0.63
N THR A 168 -10.65 28.03 0.67
CA THR A 168 -9.99 27.62 1.93
C THR A 168 -9.17 28.74 2.56
N VAL A 169 -8.43 29.54 1.78
CA VAL A 169 -7.71 30.70 2.34
C VAL A 169 -8.66 31.70 2.99
N ARG A 170 -9.78 32.05 2.34
CA ARG A 170 -10.79 32.93 2.93
C ARG A 170 -11.42 32.32 4.20
N ARG A 171 -11.70 31.01 4.20
CA ARG A 171 -12.22 30.25 5.34
C ARG A 171 -11.28 30.28 6.55
N VAL A 172 -9.99 29.97 6.33
CA VAL A 172 -8.95 30.03 7.36
C VAL A 172 -8.77 31.44 7.91
N LEU A 173 -8.66 32.45 7.04
CA LEU A 173 -8.53 33.85 7.48
C LEU A 173 -9.74 34.31 8.30
N LYS A 174 -10.95 33.89 7.93
CA LYS A 174 -12.19 34.19 8.68
C LYS A 174 -12.19 33.55 10.08
N GLY A 175 -11.73 32.30 10.21
CA GLY A 175 -11.59 31.62 11.51
C GLY A 175 -10.38 32.05 12.35
N LEU A 176 -9.49 32.92 11.82
CA LEU A 176 -8.42 33.57 12.58
C LEU A 176 -8.81 34.94 13.14
N GLU A 177 -9.98 35.48 12.77
CA GLU A 177 -10.50 36.73 13.36
C GLU A 177 -10.71 36.62 14.87
N GLY A 178 -10.40 37.66 15.64
CA GLY A 178 -10.59 37.69 17.10
C GLY A 178 -9.67 36.76 17.91
N LYS A 179 -8.70 36.09 17.26
CA LYS A 179 -7.72 35.23 17.93
C LYS A 179 -6.83 36.03 18.89
N LYS A 180 -6.49 35.42 20.03
CA LYS A 180 -5.85 36.07 21.19
C LYS A 180 -4.32 35.86 21.29
N LYS A 181 -3.74 35.05 20.39
CA LYS A 181 -2.28 34.81 20.31
C LYS A 181 -1.79 34.91 18.85
N PRO A 182 -0.54 35.36 18.61
CA PRO A 182 0.05 35.36 17.28
C PRO A 182 0.08 33.96 16.66
N THR A 183 -0.06 33.89 15.33
CA THR A 183 -0.15 32.63 14.57
C THR A 183 0.89 32.58 13.44
N ARG A 184 1.55 31.43 13.28
CA ARG A 184 2.44 31.16 12.13
C ARG A 184 1.65 30.38 11.06
N VAL A 185 1.30 31.02 9.96
CA VAL A 185 0.68 30.38 8.80
C VAL A 185 1.78 29.96 7.81
N VAL A 186 1.72 28.71 7.37
CA VAL A 186 2.57 28.18 6.30
C VAL A 186 1.65 27.72 5.18
N TYR A 187 1.77 28.32 4.00
CA TYR A 187 0.97 27.98 2.82
C TYR A 187 1.82 27.28 1.77
N ILE A 188 1.41 26.08 1.39
CA ILE A 188 2.00 25.33 0.28
C ILE A 188 1.44 25.85 -1.04
N SER A 189 2.27 26.61 -1.75
CA SER A 189 2.00 27.16 -3.08
C SER A 189 2.84 26.43 -4.14
N SER A 190 2.81 26.93 -5.38
CA SER A 190 3.55 26.35 -6.50
C SER A 190 4.29 27.42 -7.30
N GLY A 191 5.49 27.09 -7.78
CA GLY A 191 6.23 27.87 -8.78
C GLY A 191 5.52 28.06 -10.13
N SER A 192 4.30 27.53 -10.29
CA SER A 192 3.42 27.90 -11.40
C SER A 192 2.89 29.33 -11.30
N VAL A 193 2.90 29.98 -10.11
CA VAL A 193 2.45 31.38 -9.94
C VAL A 193 3.22 32.40 -10.78
N TYR A 194 4.45 32.09 -11.21
CA TYR A 194 5.22 32.94 -12.12
C TYR A 194 4.68 32.95 -13.57
N GLY A 195 3.62 32.19 -13.87
CA GLY A 195 3.09 32.10 -15.22
C GLY A 195 4.03 31.33 -16.16
N THR A 196 4.13 31.78 -17.41
CA THR A 196 4.93 31.16 -18.49
C THR A 196 6.03 32.12 -18.93
N TYR A 197 7.26 31.61 -18.99
CA TYR A 197 8.46 32.25 -19.52
C TYR A 197 9.23 31.16 -20.26
N ASP A 198 9.79 31.46 -21.44
CA ASP A 198 10.36 30.44 -22.35
C ASP A 198 11.83 30.67 -22.75
N ASP A 199 12.44 31.73 -22.24
CA ASP A 199 13.83 32.13 -22.52
C ASP A 199 14.87 31.52 -21.56
N GLY A 200 14.46 30.61 -20.68
CA GLY A 200 15.34 29.98 -19.69
C GLY A 200 15.80 30.93 -18.58
N ARG A 201 15.17 32.11 -18.40
CA ARG A 201 15.54 33.08 -17.36
C ARG A 201 15.50 32.50 -15.95
N ILE A 202 16.26 33.12 -15.05
CA ILE A 202 16.18 32.86 -13.61
C ILE A 202 14.99 33.64 -13.04
N VAL A 203 14.25 33.02 -12.12
CA VAL A 203 12.98 33.50 -11.56
C VAL A 203 13.04 33.41 -10.03
N THR A 204 13.09 34.58 -9.39
CA THR A 204 13.13 34.79 -7.94
C THR A 204 11.72 35.05 -7.38
N GLU A 205 11.58 35.13 -6.06
CA GLU A 205 10.28 35.36 -5.43
C GLU A 205 9.65 36.73 -5.72
N ASP A 206 10.48 37.71 -6.11
CA ASP A 206 10.08 39.06 -6.51
C ASP A 206 9.84 39.18 -8.04
N THR A 207 10.04 38.10 -8.80
CA THR A 207 9.75 38.08 -10.24
C THR A 207 8.23 38.07 -10.48
N PRO A 208 7.68 38.99 -11.29
CA PRO A 208 6.23 39.06 -11.52
C PRO A 208 5.71 37.87 -12.36
N PRO A 209 4.42 37.52 -12.26
CA PRO A 209 3.78 36.57 -13.16
C PRO A 209 3.76 37.05 -14.62
N ALA A 210 4.02 36.16 -15.57
CA ALA A 210 3.84 36.42 -17.00
C ALA A 210 2.76 35.52 -17.60
N ASN A 211 1.70 36.11 -18.17
CA ASN A 211 0.58 35.42 -18.82
C ASN A 211 0.01 34.21 -18.02
N PRO A 212 -0.37 34.38 -16.73
CA PRO A 212 -0.92 33.29 -15.93
C PRO A 212 -2.28 32.83 -16.45
N SER A 213 -2.48 31.51 -16.53
CA SER A 213 -3.82 30.90 -16.71
C SER A 213 -4.68 31.07 -15.45
N ASP A 214 -6.00 30.88 -15.55
CA ASP A 214 -6.96 31.05 -14.44
C ASP A 214 -6.58 30.27 -13.17
N ASN A 215 -6.00 29.08 -13.31
CA ASN A 215 -5.49 28.28 -12.20
C ASN A 215 -4.27 28.94 -11.54
N GLN A 216 -3.36 29.51 -12.32
CA GLN A 216 -2.20 30.25 -11.79
C GLN A 216 -2.66 31.57 -11.16
N GLN A 217 -3.63 32.26 -11.76
CA GLN A 217 -4.25 33.47 -11.22
C GLN A 217 -4.98 33.19 -9.89
N THR A 218 -5.63 32.03 -9.76
CA THR A 218 -6.22 31.56 -8.49
C THR A 218 -5.16 31.40 -7.40
N LEU A 219 -4.01 30.81 -7.71
CA LEU A 219 -2.91 30.66 -6.74
C LEU A 219 -2.31 32.03 -6.35
N ILE A 220 -2.15 32.94 -7.31
CA ILE A 220 -1.71 34.32 -7.06
C ILE A 220 -2.69 35.06 -6.14
N GLU A 221 -4.01 34.89 -6.32
CA GLU A 221 -5.01 35.46 -5.42
C GLU A 221 -4.91 34.87 -4.00
N ALA A 222 -4.78 33.54 -3.88
CA ALA A 222 -4.63 32.87 -2.59
C ALA A 222 -3.38 33.32 -1.83
N GLU A 223 -2.24 33.45 -2.50
CA GLU A 223 -1.01 34.05 -1.91
C GLU A 223 -1.25 35.49 -1.47
N LYS A 224 -1.85 36.32 -2.33
CA LYS A 224 -2.11 37.74 -2.07
C LYS A 224 -3.02 37.94 -0.85
N LEU A 225 -4.09 37.16 -0.73
CA LEU A 225 -5.02 37.22 0.40
C LEU A 225 -4.32 36.96 1.73
N LEU A 226 -3.46 35.94 1.80
CA LEU A 226 -2.67 35.66 3.00
C LEU A 226 -1.68 36.79 3.32
N LEU A 227 -0.93 37.28 2.32
CA LEU A 227 0.05 38.34 2.52
C LEU A 227 -0.58 39.69 2.92
N ASP A 228 -1.75 40.02 2.37
CA ASP A 228 -2.47 41.24 2.73
C ASP A 228 -3.11 41.13 4.13
N ALA A 229 -3.63 39.95 4.49
CA ALA A 229 -4.10 39.70 5.85
C ALA A 229 -2.96 39.78 6.89
N ALA A 230 -1.77 39.26 6.57
CA ALA A 230 -0.60 39.37 7.44
C ALA A 230 -0.24 40.84 7.71
N LYS A 231 -0.14 41.68 6.67
CA LYS A 231 0.10 43.13 6.79
C LYS A 231 -0.96 43.84 7.63
N ALA A 232 -2.23 43.45 7.48
CA ALA A 232 -3.34 44.04 8.23
C ALA A 232 -3.39 43.60 9.70
N SER A 233 -2.78 42.47 10.05
CA SER A 233 -2.95 41.79 11.35
C SER A 233 -2.20 42.39 12.54
N GLN A 234 -1.30 43.36 12.32
CA GLN A 234 -0.41 43.91 13.38
C GLN A 234 0.37 42.80 14.11
N ASP A 235 1.17 42.04 13.37
CA ASP A 235 1.99 40.89 13.79
C ASP A 235 1.23 39.67 14.36
N MET A 236 -0.11 39.69 14.41
CA MET A 236 -0.94 38.57 14.90
C MET A 236 -1.01 37.39 13.91
N ILE A 237 -0.85 37.63 12.61
CA ILE A 237 -0.80 36.59 11.58
C ILE A 237 0.49 36.78 10.78
N ARG A 238 1.40 35.82 10.90
CA ARG A 238 2.67 35.77 10.15
C ARG A 238 2.53 34.72 9.07
N VAL A 239 2.81 35.07 7.82
CA VAL A 239 2.61 34.20 6.66
C VAL A 239 3.94 33.87 6.01
N SER A 240 4.28 32.59 5.97
CA SER A 240 5.27 32.03 5.04
C SER A 240 4.55 31.33 3.89
N ILE A 241 5.04 31.54 2.67
CA ILE A 241 4.55 30.86 1.47
C ILE A 241 5.71 30.06 0.88
N LEU A 242 5.53 28.75 0.77
CA LEU A 242 6.52 27.85 0.17
C LEU A 242 6.05 27.53 -1.26
N ARG A 243 6.66 28.18 -2.26
CA ARG A 243 6.40 27.94 -3.69
C ARG A 243 7.17 26.70 -4.13
N LEU A 244 6.47 25.56 -4.16
CA LEU A 244 7.07 24.27 -4.51
C LEU A 244 7.20 24.09 -6.03
N ALA A 245 8.19 23.30 -6.44
CA ALA A 245 8.32 22.84 -7.82
C ALA A 245 7.52 21.54 -8.04
N GLY A 246 7.97 20.66 -8.95
CA GLY A 246 7.39 19.33 -9.11
C GLY A 246 7.55 18.50 -7.83
N VAL A 247 6.46 18.26 -7.10
CA VAL A 247 6.52 17.47 -5.86
C VAL A 247 6.65 15.97 -6.17
N TRP A 248 7.65 15.31 -5.58
CA TRP A 248 7.92 13.87 -5.72
C TRP A 248 8.34 13.20 -4.39
N GLY A 249 8.39 11.87 -4.38
CA GLY A 249 8.91 11.05 -3.29
C GLY A 249 8.25 9.66 -3.22
N PRO A 250 8.31 8.97 -2.07
CA PRO A 250 7.59 7.70 -1.85
C PRO A 250 6.12 7.83 -2.22
N ASN A 251 5.54 6.82 -2.88
CA ASN A 251 4.16 6.86 -3.40
C ASN A 251 3.82 8.00 -4.38
N ARG A 252 4.83 8.76 -4.85
CA ARG A 252 4.72 9.81 -5.88
C ARG A 252 6.03 9.96 -6.67
N PRO A 253 6.49 8.90 -7.38
CA PRO A 253 7.76 8.92 -8.09
C PRO A 253 7.71 9.78 -9.36
N ILE A 254 8.87 10.30 -9.78
CA ILE A 254 8.99 11.11 -11.01
C ILE A 254 8.67 10.27 -12.27
N ARG A 255 8.91 8.95 -12.25
CA ARG A 255 8.66 8.04 -13.37
C ARG A 255 7.25 8.13 -13.95
N SER A 256 6.25 8.37 -13.11
CA SER A 256 4.84 8.61 -13.48
C SER A 256 4.62 9.79 -14.45
N VAL A 257 5.63 10.62 -14.71
CA VAL A 257 5.59 11.67 -15.73
C VAL A 257 6.34 11.27 -17.03
N VAL A 258 7.24 10.30 -16.95
CA VAL A 258 8.06 9.80 -18.07
C VAL A 258 7.45 8.56 -18.72
N GLU A 259 6.94 7.61 -17.94
CA GLU A 259 6.28 6.37 -18.41
C GLU A 259 5.22 6.67 -19.51
N ARG A 260 4.41 7.71 -19.27
CA ARG A 260 3.32 8.14 -20.17
C ARG A 260 3.76 8.77 -21.51
N VAL A 261 5.07 8.97 -21.70
CA VAL A 261 5.68 9.51 -22.94
C VAL A 261 6.89 8.69 -23.42
N ALA A 262 7.22 7.59 -22.74
CA ALA A 262 8.30 6.68 -23.13
C ALA A 262 8.03 6.10 -24.54
N GLY A 263 9.06 6.07 -25.39
CA GLY A 263 8.97 5.63 -26.79
C GLY A 263 8.13 6.50 -27.74
N GLN A 264 7.33 7.43 -27.21
CA GLN A 264 6.49 8.36 -27.99
C GLN A 264 7.29 9.54 -28.53
N GLU A 265 6.72 10.26 -29.49
CA GLU A 265 7.21 11.57 -29.93
C GLU A 265 6.62 12.70 -29.09
N VAL A 266 7.50 13.54 -28.53
CA VAL A 266 7.15 14.70 -27.70
C VAL A 266 7.62 15.98 -28.40
N PRO A 267 6.76 17.02 -28.49
CA PRO A 267 7.14 18.32 -29.04
C PRO A 267 8.32 18.99 -28.33
N GLY A 268 9.18 19.68 -29.10
CA GLY A 268 10.36 20.39 -28.61
C GLY A 268 11.64 19.55 -28.64
N THR A 269 12.75 20.14 -28.16
CA THR A 269 14.08 19.49 -28.08
C THR A 269 14.33 18.78 -26.74
N GLY A 270 13.49 19.03 -25.74
CA GLY A 270 13.68 18.57 -24.36
C GLY A 270 14.73 19.37 -23.55
N GLU A 271 15.38 20.37 -24.15
CA GLU A 271 16.44 21.20 -23.54
C GLU A 271 15.89 22.31 -22.61
N THR A 272 14.83 21.99 -21.87
CA THR A 272 14.10 22.95 -21.04
C THR A 272 14.18 22.56 -19.57
N PHE A 273 14.31 23.56 -18.70
CA PHE A 273 14.58 23.32 -17.28
C PHE A 273 13.32 22.89 -16.53
N VAL A 274 13.35 21.69 -15.96
CA VAL A 274 12.35 21.20 -15.00
C VAL A 274 12.94 21.22 -13.59
N HIS A 275 12.05 21.37 -12.62
CA HIS A 275 12.38 21.58 -11.22
C HIS A 275 11.54 20.65 -10.38
N TRP A 276 12.15 20.05 -9.37
CA TRP A 276 11.49 19.12 -8.48
C TRP A 276 11.75 19.50 -7.02
N THR A 277 10.90 19.05 -6.12
CA THR A 277 11.05 19.22 -4.67
C THR A 277 10.70 17.90 -4.02
N HIS A 278 11.65 17.27 -3.33
CA HIS A 278 11.40 15.98 -2.71
C HIS A 278 10.60 16.15 -1.41
N LEU A 279 9.80 15.14 -1.03
CA LEU A 279 8.98 15.21 0.19
C LEU A 279 9.80 15.53 1.44
N LYS A 280 11.01 14.97 1.55
CA LYS A 280 11.99 15.29 2.62
C LYS A 280 12.25 16.80 2.71
N ASP A 281 12.49 17.48 1.58
CA ASP A 281 12.75 18.93 1.54
C ASP A 281 11.53 19.77 1.87
N ILE A 282 10.33 19.33 1.45
CA ILE A 282 9.08 20.05 1.73
C ILE A 282 8.80 20.03 3.23
N VAL A 283 8.96 18.88 3.88
CA VAL A 283 8.85 18.75 5.34
C VAL A 283 9.93 19.60 6.02
N ALA A 284 11.20 19.46 5.62
CA ALA A 284 12.31 20.22 6.21
C ALA A 284 12.13 21.74 6.06
N ALA A 285 11.68 22.23 4.90
CA ALA A 285 11.40 23.65 4.66
C ALA A 285 10.21 24.16 5.48
N SER A 286 9.18 23.31 5.68
CA SER A 286 8.02 23.64 6.52
C SER A 286 8.41 23.78 7.99
N LEU A 287 9.19 22.83 8.53
CA LEU A 287 9.73 22.91 9.89
C LEU A 287 10.74 24.05 10.05
N PHE A 288 11.55 24.33 9.02
CA PHE A 288 12.49 25.46 9.01
C PHE A 288 11.76 26.81 8.99
N ALA A 289 10.67 26.93 8.24
CA ALA A 289 9.81 28.12 8.23
C ALA A 289 9.18 28.38 9.60
N LEU A 290 8.64 27.34 10.23
CA LEU A 290 8.08 27.41 11.58
C LEU A 290 9.14 27.74 12.64
N ARG A 291 10.31 27.09 12.60
CA ARG A 291 11.41 27.30 13.55
C ARG A 291 11.97 28.72 13.48
N ASN A 292 12.28 29.21 12.30
CA ASN A 292 12.92 30.52 12.12
C ASN A 292 11.92 31.69 12.06
N GLY A 293 10.62 31.41 11.90
CA GLY A 293 9.60 32.46 11.75
C GLY A 293 9.73 33.20 10.42
N LEU A 294 9.83 32.44 9.33
CA LEU A 294 9.92 33.02 7.98
C LEU A 294 8.62 33.77 7.61
N GLU A 295 8.76 34.85 6.85
CA GLU A 295 7.66 35.73 6.45
C GLU A 295 7.82 36.16 4.99
N GLY A 296 6.72 36.13 4.22
CA GLY A 296 6.71 36.30 2.77
C GLY A 296 6.86 34.99 1.99
N ALA A 297 7.10 35.11 0.69
CA ALA A 297 7.27 33.96 -0.21
C ALA A 297 8.73 33.50 -0.33
N TYR A 298 8.90 32.19 -0.46
CA TYR A 298 10.16 31.47 -0.65
C TYR A 298 9.96 30.34 -1.68
N ASN A 299 10.84 30.23 -2.66
CA ASN A 299 10.90 29.07 -3.54
C ASN A 299 11.55 27.89 -2.80
N VAL A 300 11.03 26.67 -3.00
CA VAL A 300 11.62 25.45 -2.45
C VAL A 300 11.75 24.42 -3.57
N CYS A 301 12.99 24.18 -4.01
CA CYS A 301 13.31 23.43 -5.21
C CYS A 301 14.70 22.79 -5.12
N SER A 302 14.89 21.67 -5.81
CA SER A 302 16.20 21.20 -6.25
C SER A 302 16.78 22.19 -7.28
N PRO A 303 18.10 22.12 -7.56
CA PRO A 303 18.68 22.73 -8.74
C PRO A 303 17.94 22.33 -10.04
N PRO A 304 17.94 23.19 -11.07
CA PRO A 304 17.34 22.91 -12.36
C PRO A 304 18.01 21.72 -13.07
N VAL A 305 17.19 20.85 -13.66
CA VAL A 305 17.66 19.78 -14.55
C VAL A 305 17.03 19.94 -15.94
N LEU A 306 17.74 19.59 -17.01
CA LEU A 306 17.16 19.55 -18.35
C LEU A 306 16.13 18.41 -18.42
N ARG A 307 14.93 18.68 -18.97
CA ARG A 307 13.87 17.67 -19.10
C ARG A 307 14.35 16.43 -19.82
N LYS A 308 15.08 16.60 -20.93
CA LYS A 308 15.71 15.50 -21.65
C LYS A 308 16.62 14.67 -20.75
N LYS A 309 17.61 15.26 -20.07
CA LYS A 309 18.50 14.53 -19.14
C LYS A 309 17.72 13.76 -18.07
N LEU A 310 16.68 14.37 -17.49
CA LEU A 310 15.85 13.70 -16.49
C LEU A 310 15.06 12.53 -17.06
N TYR A 311 14.50 12.69 -18.26
CA TYR A 311 13.72 11.64 -18.94
C TYR A 311 14.63 10.50 -19.40
N ASP A 312 15.78 10.82 -20.00
CA ASP A 312 16.78 9.85 -20.45
C ASP A 312 17.28 8.98 -19.27
N VAL A 313 17.63 9.60 -18.13
CA VAL A 313 18.04 8.87 -16.90
C VAL A 313 16.92 8.00 -16.34
N ILE A 314 15.67 8.46 -16.35
CA ILE A 314 14.55 7.65 -15.86
C ILE A 314 14.25 6.50 -16.83
N CYS A 315 14.35 6.70 -18.14
CA CYS A 315 14.25 5.61 -19.11
C CYS A 315 15.34 4.55 -18.90
N GLU A 316 16.57 4.98 -18.62
CA GLU A 316 17.71 4.10 -18.32
C GLU A 316 17.50 3.27 -17.02
N LEU A 317 17.05 3.92 -15.94
CA LEU A 317 16.84 3.25 -14.64
C LEU A 317 15.61 2.33 -14.61
N GLU A 318 14.51 2.71 -15.29
CA GLU A 318 13.23 1.98 -15.28
C GLU A 318 13.09 0.98 -16.45
N GLY A 319 14.10 0.86 -17.32
CA GLY A 319 14.08 -0.01 -18.51
C GLY A 319 13.04 0.40 -19.56
N LEU A 320 12.74 1.69 -19.69
CA LEU A 320 11.72 2.23 -20.59
C LEU A 320 12.32 2.67 -21.94
N LEU A 321 11.50 2.64 -23.00
CA LEU A 321 11.92 3.16 -24.31
C LEU A 321 12.24 4.66 -24.24
N PRO A 322 13.38 5.13 -24.80
CA PRO A 322 13.73 6.56 -24.81
C PRO A 322 12.65 7.43 -25.45
N VAL A 323 12.46 8.63 -24.90
CA VAL A 323 11.53 9.63 -25.41
C VAL A 323 12.08 10.24 -26.69
N LYS A 324 11.29 10.24 -27.77
CA LYS A 324 11.66 10.84 -29.06
C LYS A 324 11.28 12.32 -29.02
N TRP A 325 12.18 13.18 -29.49
CA TRP A 325 11.99 14.64 -29.46
C TRP A 325 11.81 15.16 -30.89
N GLN A 326 10.68 15.82 -31.15
CA GLN A 326 10.34 16.29 -32.50
C GLN A 326 11.19 17.48 -32.98
N GLY A 327 11.98 18.08 -32.09
CA GLY A 327 12.82 19.24 -32.39
C GLY A 327 12.09 20.57 -32.17
N PRO A 328 12.68 21.70 -32.58
CA PRO A 328 12.02 23.00 -32.48
C PRO A 328 10.83 23.07 -33.46
N GLY A 329 9.65 23.43 -32.96
CA GLY A 329 8.47 23.64 -33.80
C GLY A 329 8.58 24.88 -34.67
N GLU A 330 7.74 24.99 -35.71
CA GLU A 330 7.66 26.20 -36.53
C GLU A 330 7.35 27.43 -35.67
N GLY A 331 8.12 28.50 -35.86
CA GLY A 331 8.06 29.71 -35.02
C GLY A 331 8.88 29.67 -33.73
N GLY A 332 9.35 28.49 -33.29
CA GLY A 332 10.19 28.34 -32.08
C GLY A 332 9.46 28.50 -30.74
N GLU A 333 8.12 28.62 -30.76
CA GLU A 333 7.31 28.68 -29.54
C GLU A 333 7.33 27.33 -28.78
N TYR A 334 7.34 27.42 -27.45
CA TYR A 334 7.52 26.25 -26.59
C TYR A 334 6.21 25.76 -25.97
N THR A 335 5.80 24.55 -26.33
CA THR A 335 4.48 23.97 -25.99
C THR A 335 4.42 23.24 -24.65
N GLY A 336 5.49 23.24 -23.85
CA GLY A 336 5.56 22.52 -22.58
C GLY A 336 4.88 23.26 -21.41
N ARG A 337 4.11 22.52 -20.59
CA ARG A 337 3.44 23.07 -19.39
C ARG A 337 4.42 23.86 -18.50
N GLY A 338 4.12 25.13 -18.28
CA GLY A 338 4.86 26.02 -17.38
C GLY A 338 6.08 26.72 -17.99
N GLY A 339 6.36 26.49 -19.28
CA GLY A 339 7.43 27.13 -20.02
C GLY A 339 8.85 26.66 -19.67
N ASN A 340 9.84 27.35 -20.22
CA ASN A 340 11.27 27.19 -19.91
C ASN A 340 11.79 28.32 -19.01
N LYS A 341 11.81 28.09 -17.69
CA LYS A 341 12.35 29.02 -16.67
C LYS A 341 13.11 28.27 -15.58
N ARG A 342 14.04 28.95 -14.91
CA ARG A 342 14.80 28.43 -13.76
C ARG A 342 14.34 29.06 -12.46
N LEU A 343 13.85 28.28 -11.50
CA LEU A 343 13.51 28.79 -10.17
C LEU A 343 14.82 29.02 -9.38
N ASP A 344 14.93 30.20 -8.77
CA ASP A 344 15.97 30.48 -7.80
C ASP A 344 15.48 30.18 -6.39
N CYS A 345 16.19 29.32 -5.67
CA CYS A 345 15.91 28.96 -4.27
C CYS A 345 16.99 29.52 -3.29
N SER A 346 17.84 30.44 -3.76
CA SER A 346 18.90 31.09 -2.97
C SER A 346 18.39 31.89 -1.77
N LYS A 347 17.16 32.42 -1.82
CA LYS A 347 16.57 33.20 -0.73
C LYS A 347 16.38 32.39 0.55
N ILE A 348 15.90 31.15 0.46
CA ILE A 348 15.69 30.29 1.63
C ILE A 348 17.01 29.65 2.10
N THR A 349 17.87 29.22 1.16
CA THR A 349 19.16 28.61 1.51
C THR A 349 20.15 29.63 2.08
N GLY A 350 20.10 30.89 1.63
CA GLY A 350 20.86 32.02 2.20
C GLY A 350 20.48 32.36 3.65
N LEU A 351 19.32 31.90 4.14
CA LEU A 351 18.93 31.97 5.55
C LEU A 351 19.43 30.75 6.37
N GLY A 352 20.14 29.82 5.74
CA GLY A 352 20.69 28.61 6.38
C GLY A 352 19.89 27.34 6.14
N PHE A 353 18.81 27.37 5.34
CA PHE A 353 18.13 26.14 4.93
C PHE A 353 19.05 25.28 4.05
N LYS A 354 18.98 23.96 4.24
CA LYS A 354 19.68 22.97 3.42
C LYS A 354 18.67 21.99 2.87
N LEU A 355 18.74 21.74 1.57
CA LEU A 355 18.05 20.61 0.96
C LEU A 355 18.61 19.31 1.54
N LEU A 356 17.71 18.39 1.87
CA LEU A 356 18.03 17.00 2.19
C LEU A 356 18.22 16.20 0.90
N VAL A 357 17.61 16.63 -0.21
CA VAL A 357 17.81 16.10 -1.56
C VAL A 357 18.34 17.21 -2.49
N PRO A 358 19.66 17.50 -2.43
CA PRO A 358 20.27 18.62 -3.17
C PRO A 358 20.45 18.35 -4.67
N ASP A 359 20.35 17.11 -5.13
CA ASP A 359 20.39 16.75 -6.56
C ASP A 359 19.34 15.66 -6.83
N THR A 360 18.40 15.94 -7.74
CA THR A 360 17.31 15.01 -8.12
C THR A 360 17.81 13.87 -9.02
N ILE A 361 18.82 14.09 -9.86
CA ILE A 361 19.41 13.02 -10.66
C ILE A 361 20.19 12.07 -9.74
N GLN A 362 21.00 12.61 -8.82
CA GLN A 362 21.76 11.78 -7.89
C GLN A 362 20.86 11.03 -6.90
N GLU A 363 19.76 11.61 -6.38
CA GLU A 363 18.84 10.87 -5.50
C GLU A 363 18.06 9.78 -6.26
N LEU A 364 17.66 10.03 -7.52
CA LEU A 364 17.09 8.97 -8.38
C LEU A 364 18.11 7.85 -8.63
N GLN A 365 19.35 8.20 -8.96
CA GLN A 365 20.42 7.22 -9.16
C GLN A 365 20.76 6.48 -7.86
N ASN A 366 20.79 7.15 -6.71
CA ASN A 366 21.00 6.53 -5.39
C ASN A 366 19.88 5.54 -5.07
N ALA A 367 18.61 5.89 -5.32
CA ALA A 367 17.48 4.97 -5.14
C ALA A 367 17.60 3.66 -5.96
N TYR A 368 18.44 3.64 -6.99
CA TYR A 368 18.78 2.47 -7.80
C TYR A 368 20.19 1.88 -7.54
N GLN A 369 21.13 2.67 -6.99
CA GLN A 369 22.55 2.31 -6.82
C GLN A 369 22.95 2.05 -5.36
N THR A 370 22.13 2.46 -4.38
CA THR A 370 22.34 2.18 -2.96
C THR A 370 21.23 1.27 -2.41
N PRO A 371 21.43 -0.06 -2.39
CA PRO A 371 21.02 -0.83 -1.21
C PRO A 371 21.62 -0.20 0.06
N PRO A 372 21.09 -0.50 1.26
CA PRO A 372 21.62 0.06 2.51
C PRO A 372 23.13 -0.19 2.68
N PRO A 373 23.86 0.69 3.40
CA PRO A 373 25.32 0.72 3.40
C PRO A 373 25.95 -0.49 4.12
N ILE A 374 26.15 -1.58 3.39
CA ILE A 374 26.85 -2.78 3.85
C ILE A 374 28.35 -2.46 4.02
N LEU A 375 28.77 -2.21 5.26
CA LEU A 375 30.18 -2.23 5.65
C LEU A 375 30.59 -3.60 6.23
N VAL A 376 30.11 -4.68 5.59
CA VAL A 376 30.63 -6.03 5.77
C VAL A 376 31.70 -6.27 4.71
N THR A 377 32.94 -6.50 5.14
CA THR A 377 34.01 -6.92 4.23
C THR A 377 33.74 -8.33 3.75
N TRP A 378 33.23 -8.47 2.52
CA TRP A 378 33.01 -9.74 1.84
C TRP A 378 34.33 -10.48 1.58
N SER A 379 34.77 -11.29 2.56
CA SER A 379 35.95 -12.14 2.48
C SER A 379 35.71 -13.37 1.61
N ALA A 380 35.63 -13.15 0.30
CA ALA A 380 35.54 -14.15 -0.79
C ALA A 380 34.31 -15.11 -0.79
N ALA A 381 33.52 -15.18 0.28
CA ALA A 381 32.42 -16.14 0.41
C ALA A 381 31.16 -15.81 -0.43
N GLY A 382 30.88 -14.53 -0.70
CA GLY A 382 29.64 -14.13 -1.39
C GLY A 382 29.55 -14.60 -2.84
N ALA A 383 30.67 -14.57 -3.57
CA ALA A 383 30.74 -15.01 -4.97
C ALA A 383 30.57 -16.53 -5.15
N LEU A 384 30.64 -17.32 -4.05
CA LEU A 384 30.38 -18.75 -4.08
C LEU A 384 28.90 -19.10 -4.01
N VAL A 385 28.05 -18.27 -3.38
CA VAL A 385 26.64 -18.66 -3.08
C VAL A 385 25.84 -18.92 -4.36
N ALA A 386 25.99 -18.07 -5.39
CA ALA A 386 25.36 -18.27 -6.70
C ALA A 386 25.97 -19.43 -7.54
N GLN A 387 27.00 -20.11 -7.03
CA GLN A 387 27.63 -21.30 -7.63
C GLN A 387 27.71 -22.48 -6.66
N SER A 388 27.07 -22.39 -5.48
CA SER A 388 27.08 -23.43 -4.44
C SER A 388 25.69 -23.95 -4.07
N PHE A 389 24.67 -23.64 -4.87
CA PHE A 389 23.42 -24.42 -4.91
C PHE A 389 23.67 -25.75 -5.63
N ASN A 390 24.41 -26.62 -4.95
CA ASN A 390 24.68 -27.99 -5.39
C ASN A 390 23.77 -28.91 -4.54
N ASP A 391 22.78 -29.55 -5.17
CA ASP A 391 21.72 -30.34 -4.52
C ASP A 391 22.23 -31.68 -3.95
N THR A 392 23.15 -31.59 -2.98
CA THR A 392 23.89 -32.73 -2.42
C THR A 392 23.95 -32.70 -0.89
N LYS A 393 23.01 -32.02 -0.22
CA LYS A 393 22.97 -31.98 1.26
C LYS A 393 21.61 -31.88 1.95
N TRP A 394 20.53 -31.98 1.19
CA TRP A 394 19.18 -32.16 1.74
C TRP A 394 18.74 -33.59 1.51
N GLY A 395 18.33 -34.28 2.58
CA GLY A 395 17.72 -35.60 2.47
C GLY A 395 16.38 -35.48 1.74
N ALA A 396 16.07 -36.45 0.87
CA ALA A 396 14.81 -36.45 0.14
C ALA A 396 13.61 -36.44 1.10
N VAL A 397 12.65 -35.54 0.87
CA VAL A 397 11.31 -35.63 1.48
C VAL A 397 10.61 -36.82 0.81
N HIS A 398 10.03 -37.72 1.59
CA HIS A 398 9.92 -39.13 1.19
C HIS A 398 8.54 -39.46 0.61
N TYR A 399 8.34 -39.11 -0.67
CA TYR A 399 7.27 -39.62 -1.54
C TYR A 399 7.21 -41.16 -1.56
N ALA A 400 6.59 -41.78 -0.55
CA ALA A 400 6.73 -43.22 -0.28
C ALA A 400 5.86 -44.12 -1.17
N ASP A 401 4.62 -43.68 -1.48
CA ASP A 401 3.60 -44.47 -2.19
C ASP A 401 3.16 -43.83 -3.52
N HIS A 402 3.99 -42.97 -4.11
CA HIS A 402 3.69 -42.30 -5.39
C HIS A 402 4.24 -43.10 -6.59
N PRO A 403 3.51 -43.23 -7.71
CA PRO A 403 3.92 -44.07 -8.86
C PRO A 403 5.18 -43.61 -9.62
N PHE A 404 5.90 -42.59 -9.13
CA PHE A 404 7.12 -42.05 -9.75
C PHE A 404 8.38 -42.24 -8.91
N TYR A 405 8.36 -43.11 -7.88
CA TYR A 405 9.54 -43.46 -7.09
C TYR A 405 9.91 -44.96 -7.17
N HIS A 406 10.23 -45.42 -8.38
CA HIS A 406 10.97 -46.68 -8.50
C HIS A 406 12.45 -46.47 -8.14
N GLN A 407 12.95 -47.31 -7.24
CA GLN A 407 14.30 -47.22 -6.70
C GLN A 407 15.36 -47.40 -7.79
N ASN A 408 16.07 -46.32 -8.12
CA ASN A 408 17.54 -46.23 -8.17
C ASN A 408 17.94 -44.88 -8.78
N ASP A 409 18.57 -44.02 -7.99
CA ASP A 409 19.96 -43.62 -8.27
C ASP A 409 20.61 -43.02 -7.02
N LYS A 410 21.94 -43.09 -6.99
CA LYS A 410 22.77 -42.55 -5.91
C LYS A 410 23.85 -41.67 -6.49
N GLU A 411 24.04 -40.50 -5.86
CA GLU A 411 25.31 -39.77 -5.71
C GLU A 411 26.05 -39.33 -6.99
N ASP A 412 26.60 -38.11 -6.95
CA ASP A 412 27.65 -37.56 -7.84
C ASP A 412 27.40 -37.46 -9.36
N SER A 413 26.95 -36.26 -9.82
CA SER A 413 27.63 -35.58 -10.94
C SER A 413 27.30 -34.06 -11.01
N PRO A 414 28.30 -33.16 -11.07
CA PRO A 414 28.05 -31.71 -11.15
C PRO A 414 28.32 -31.12 -12.55
N MET A 415 27.27 -30.75 -13.31
CA MET A 415 27.29 -29.59 -14.23
C MET A 415 25.93 -29.26 -14.85
N LEU A 416 25.40 -28.07 -14.57
CA LEU A 416 24.37 -27.42 -15.40
C LEU A 416 25.04 -26.45 -16.40
N ARG A 417 25.33 -26.93 -17.61
CA ARG A 417 25.65 -26.10 -18.78
C ARG A 417 25.21 -26.79 -20.07
N GLY A 418 24.39 -26.10 -20.86
CA GLY A 418 24.08 -26.47 -22.24
C GLY A 418 22.63 -26.88 -22.44
N LEU A 419 22.04 -26.34 -23.51
CA LEU A 419 20.88 -26.96 -24.17
C LEU A 419 21.33 -28.26 -24.85
N GLN A 420 20.36 -29.16 -25.07
CA GLN A 420 20.49 -30.47 -25.72
C GLN A 420 21.23 -31.54 -24.90
N VAL A 421 20.49 -32.58 -24.53
CA VAL A 421 20.98 -33.95 -24.39
C VAL A 421 20.09 -34.82 -25.28
N GLU A 422 20.70 -35.71 -26.07
CA GLU A 422 19.98 -36.61 -26.97
C GLU A 422 19.43 -37.84 -26.22
N ALA A 423 18.49 -38.56 -26.82
CA ALA A 423 17.85 -39.70 -26.17
C ALA A 423 18.77 -40.94 -26.07
N ASP A 424 18.77 -41.60 -24.92
CA ASP A 424 19.14 -43.01 -24.79
C ASP A 424 17.87 -43.86 -24.54
N ASN A 425 17.91 -45.13 -24.93
CA ASN A 425 16.74 -45.80 -25.51
C ASN A 425 16.42 -47.16 -24.85
N SER A 426 16.07 -47.15 -23.56
CA SER A 426 15.54 -48.34 -22.87
C SER A 426 14.61 -48.03 -21.68
N THR A 427 13.34 -47.77 -21.99
CA THR A 427 12.14 -48.04 -21.14
C THR A 427 12.26 -47.78 -19.62
N GLY A 428 12.17 -46.53 -19.21
CA GLY A 428 11.94 -46.13 -17.81
C GLY A 428 11.48 -44.67 -17.75
N SER A 429 10.19 -44.42 -17.50
CA SER A 429 9.60 -43.07 -17.63
C SER A 429 9.92 -42.18 -16.42
N VAL A 430 10.99 -41.39 -16.51
CA VAL A 430 11.28 -40.33 -15.54
C VAL A 430 10.26 -39.19 -15.74
N THR A 431 9.47 -38.88 -14.71
CA THR A 431 8.52 -37.76 -14.77
C THR A 431 9.22 -36.46 -14.39
N HIS A 432 9.50 -35.65 -15.40
CA HIS A 432 10.02 -34.31 -15.22
C HIS A 432 8.89 -33.30 -14.96
N PHE A 433 9.17 -32.31 -14.12
CA PHE A 433 8.39 -31.07 -14.11
C PHE A 433 8.61 -30.34 -15.44
N VAL A 434 7.54 -29.78 -16.01
CA VAL A 434 7.57 -28.98 -17.25
C VAL A 434 6.85 -27.65 -17.02
N PRO A 435 7.14 -26.58 -17.79
CA PRO A 435 6.40 -25.33 -17.72
C PRO A 435 4.89 -25.58 -17.81
N MET A 436 4.15 -24.97 -16.89
CA MET A 436 2.72 -25.20 -16.74
C MET A 436 1.96 -24.71 -17.97
N ARG A 437 0.86 -25.39 -18.32
CA ARG A 437 0.00 -25.02 -19.45
C ARG A 437 -1.39 -24.62 -18.93
N ILE A 438 -1.86 -23.41 -19.25
CA ILE A 438 -3.13 -22.86 -18.75
C ILE A 438 -4.12 -22.66 -19.90
N PHE A 439 -5.26 -23.34 -19.82
CA PHE A 439 -6.41 -23.03 -20.67
C PHE A 439 -7.19 -21.85 -20.07
N LEU A 440 -7.13 -20.69 -20.72
CA LEU A 440 -7.93 -19.52 -20.36
C LEU A 440 -9.31 -19.62 -21.03
N HIS A 441 -10.35 -19.84 -20.23
CA HIS A 441 -11.74 -19.81 -20.69
C HIS A 441 -12.42 -18.51 -20.22
N ASN A 442 -12.91 -17.69 -21.14
CA ASN A 442 -13.39 -16.33 -20.86
C ASN A 442 -14.65 -15.91 -21.64
N ASP A 443 -15.36 -16.84 -22.29
CA ASP A 443 -16.45 -16.54 -23.23
C ASP A 443 -17.54 -15.63 -22.63
N GLY A 444 -17.95 -15.91 -21.38
CA GLY A 444 -18.94 -15.12 -20.63
C GLY A 444 -18.56 -13.66 -20.33
N MET A 445 -17.29 -13.29 -20.48
CA MET A 445 -16.86 -11.89 -20.36
C MET A 445 -17.41 -11.02 -21.50
N SER A 446 -17.77 -11.61 -22.64
CA SER A 446 -18.28 -10.87 -23.80
C SER A 446 -19.65 -10.24 -23.59
N GLU A 447 -20.50 -10.86 -22.76
CA GLU A 447 -21.80 -10.31 -22.36
C GLU A 447 -21.68 -9.40 -21.13
N SER A 448 -20.71 -9.69 -20.25
CA SER A 448 -20.52 -9.02 -18.97
C SER A 448 -19.83 -7.65 -19.10
N LEU A 449 -18.83 -7.54 -19.99
CA LEU A 449 -18.14 -6.28 -20.30
C LEU A 449 -18.75 -5.64 -21.55
N THR A 450 -19.66 -4.70 -21.32
CA THR A 450 -20.36 -3.95 -22.40
C THR A 450 -19.53 -2.83 -23.03
N ASP A 451 -18.45 -2.40 -22.37
CA ASP A 451 -17.42 -1.55 -22.99
C ASP A 451 -16.50 -2.41 -23.85
N THR A 452 -16.61 -2.26 -25.16
CA THR A 452 -15.84 -3.03 -26.15
C THR A 452 -14.33 -2.84 -25.99
N ALA A 453 -13.84 -1.62 -25.69
CA ALA A 453 -12.41 -1.34 -25.61
C ALA A 453 -11.81 -1.90 -24.31
N LEU A 454 -12.54 -1.77 -23.20
CA LEU A 454 -12.16 -2.39 -21.93
C LEU A 454 -12.14 -3.92 -22.05
N ARG A 455 -13.14 -4.50 -22.74
CA ARG A 455 -13.19 -5.94 -23.01
C ARG A 455 -12.02 -6.40 -23.88
N GLU A 456 -11.76 -5.73 -25.00
CA GLU A 456 -10.66 -6.07 -25.92
C GLU A 456 -9.30 -6.00 -25.22
N TYR A 457 -9.10 -5.03 -24.33
CA TYR A 457 -7.89 -4.92 -23.50
C TYR A 457 -7.79 -6.04 -22.45
N VAL A 458 -8.85 -6.29 -21.66
CA VAL A 458 -8.82 -7.32 -20.60
C VAL A 458 -8.70 -8.74 -21.18
N VAL A 459 -9.44 -9.05 -22.25
CA VAL A 459 -9.49 -10.38 -22.88
C VAL A 459 -8.30 -10.61 -23.82
N GLY A 460 -7.80 -9.56 -24.49
CA GLY A 460 -6.73 -9.67 -25.50
C GLY A 460 -5.31 -9.41 -24.99
N ASP A 461 -5.14 -8.74 -23.83
CA ASP A 461 -3.82 -8.36 -23.29
C ASP A 461 -3.66 -8.79 -21.82
N VAL A 462 -4.48 -8.27 -20.90
CA VAL A 462 -4.25 -8.43 -19.46
C VAL A 462 -4.36 -9.88 -19.00
N LEU A 463 -5.46 -10.58 -19.34
CA LEU A 463 -5.63 -11.99 -18.96
C LEU A 463 -4.62 -12.93 -19.65
N PRO A 464 -4.39 -12.85 -20.98
CA PRO A 464 -3.34 -13.66 -21.63
C PRO A 464 -1.94 -13.42 -21.09
N THR A 465 -1.57 -12.18 -20.76
CA THR A 465 -0.24 -11.87 -20.24
C THR A 465 -0.07 -12.35 -18.79
N ALA A 466 -1.11 -12.23 -17.97
CA ALA A 466 -1.13 -12.78 -16.61
C ALA A 466 -1.00 -14.32 -16.60
N THR A 467 -1.68 -15.03 -17.52
CA THR A 467 -1.51 -16.49 -17.64
C THR A 467 -0.15 -16.87 -18.23
N LEU A 468 0.38 -16.14 -19.22
CA LEU A 468 1.74 -16.38 -19.73
C LEU A 468 2.79 -16.25 -18.63
N TRP A 469 2.73 -15.21 -17.79
CA TRP A 469 3.70 -15.03 -16.70
C TRP A 469 3.66 -16.16 -15.67
N ILE A 470 2.48 -16.70 -15.36
CA ILE A 470 2.34 -17.88 -14.49
C ILE A 470 2.91 -19.15 -15.14
N GLN A 471 2.75 -19.32 -16.45
CA GLN A 471 3.29 -20.48 -17.20
C GLN A 471 4.82 -20.44 -17.31
N GLU A 472 5.43 -19.24 -17.33
CA GLU A 472 6.88 -19.06 -17.16
C GLU A 472 7.33 -19.32 -15.72
N LEU A 473 6.57 -18.84 -14.73
CA LEU A 473 6.93 -18.88 -13.32
C LEU A 473 6.81 -20.27 -12.68
N LEU A 474 5.81 -21.05 -13.05
CA LEU A 474 5.49 -22.34 -12.43
C LEU A 474 5.65 -23.49 -13.43
N SER A 475 6.40 -24.52 -13.01
CA SER A 475 6.37 -25.84 -13.63
C SER A 475 5.50 -26.81 -12.83
N VAL A 476 4.93 -27.81 -13.48
CA VAL A 476 4.10 -28.89 -12.89
C VAL A 476 4.53 -30.26 -13.40
N ILE A 477 4.11 -31.32 -12.72
CA ILE A 477 4.01 -32.64 -13.37
C ILE A 477 2.84 -32.56 -14.36
N PRO A 478 3.05 -32.80 -15.66
CA PRO A 478 2.03 -32.51 -16.66
C PRO A 478 0.86 -33.49 -16.62
N VAL A 479 -0.35 -32.97 -16.85
CA VAL A 479 -1.56 -33.76 -17.07
C VAL A 479 -1.38 -34.63 -18.31
N GLN A 480 -1.66 -35.92 -18.15
CA GLN A 480 -1.46 -36.94 -19.18
C GLN A 480 -2.71 -37.06 -20.05
N GLY A 481 -2.59 -36.75 -21.34
CA GLY A 481 -3.72 -36.71 -22.27
C GLY A 481 -4.37 -35.33 -22.31
N LYS A 482 -5.66 -35.24 -21.97
CA LYS A 482 -6.45 -34.00 -21.95
C LYS A 482 -6.90 -33.71 -20.53
N LEU A 483 -7.16 -32.45 -20.22
CA LEU A 483 -7.60 -32.04 -18.88
C LEU A 483 -9.12 -32.11 -18.76
N GLU A 484 -9.61 -33.29 -18.39
CA GLU A 484 -11.02 -33.55 -18.10
C GLU A 484 -11.31 -33.29 -16.62
N LEU A 485 -12.36 -32.52 -16.31
CA LEU A 485 -12.80 -32.28 -14.93
C LEU A 485 -13.74 -33.38 -14.44
N GLU A 486 -13.62 -33.78 -13.16
CA GLU A 486 -14.58 -34.68 -12.52
C GLU A 486 -15.69 -33.87 -11.80
N PRO A 487 -16.98 -34.13 -12.08
CA PRO A 487 -18.09 -33.38 -11.52
C PRO A 487 -18.35 -33.75 -10.05
N PHE A 488 -18.67 -32.76 -9.22
CA PHE A 488 -18.97 -33.03 -7.81
C PHE A 488 -20.28 -33.84 -7.66
N CYS A 489 -20.16 -35.06 -7.14
CA CYS A 489 -21.28 -35.93 -6.82
C CYS A 489 -21.74 -35.74 -5.37
N SER A 490 -23.03 -35.46 -5.14
CA SER A 490 -23.61 -35.21 -3.82
C SER A 490 -24.14 -36.47 -3.12
N ALA A 491 -24.53 -37.50 -3.90
CA ALA A 491 -24.89 -38.82 -3.39
C ALA A 491 -24.46 -39.90 -4.38
N ALA A 492 -23.94 -41.02 -3.88
CA ALA A 492 -23.42 -42.12 -4.70
C ALA A 492 -23.89 -43.49 -4.18
N TRP A 493 -23.98 -44.45 -5.09
CA TRP A 493 -24.13 -45.87 -4.79
C TRP A 493 -22.77 -46.52 -4.53
N THR A 494 -22.74 -47.59 -3.74
CA THR A 494 -21.59 -48.49 -3.65
C THR A 494 -21.78 -49.64 -4.64
N SER A 495 -20.79 -49.90 -5.48
CA SER A 495 -20.76 -51.06 -6.39
C SER A 495 -20.63 -52.38 -5.60
N SER A 496 -20.89 -53.52 -6.25
CA SER A 496 -20.61 -54.83 -5.66
C SER A 496 -19.12 -55.15 -5.52
N GLN A 497 -18.23 -54.30 -6.04
CA GLN A 497 -16.78 -54.36 -5.98
C GLN A 497 -16.20 -53.32 -4.99
N GLY A 498 -17.02 -52.37 -4.53
CA GLY A 498 -16.67 -51.35 -3.51
C GLY A 498 -16.60 -49.91 -4.04
N ASP A 499 -16.69 -49.72 -5.36
CA ASP A 499 -16.52 -48.42 -6.02
C ASP A 499 -17.70 -47.46 -5.76
N SER A 500 -17.42 -46.16 -5.82
CA SER A 500 -18.44 -45.11 -5.72
C SER A 500 -19.00 -44.75 -7.10
N ILE A 501 -20.27 -45.07 -7.35
CA ILE A 501 -20.98 -44.78 -8.61
C ILE A 501 -21.92 -43.60 -8.37
N CYS A 502 -21.81 -42.51 -9.13
CA CYS A 502 -22.60 -41.32 -8.85
C CYS A 502 -24.11 -41.56 -9.04
N ALA A 503 -24.92 -41.14 -8.06
CA ALA A 503 -26.38 -41.23 -8.11
C ALA A 503 -27.03 -39.86 -8.33
N VAL A 504 -26.52 -38.82 -7.65
CA VAL A 504 -27.01 -37.45 -7.72
C VAL A 504 -25.84 -36.48 -7.70
N LEU A 505 -25.85 -35.50 -8.61
CA LEU A 505 -24.85 -34.44 -8.70
C LEU A 505 -25.03 -33.39 -7.59
N GLY A 506 -24.00 -32.62 -7.28
CA GLY A 506 -24.17 -31.37 -6.53
C GLY A 506 -24.96 -30.34 -7.33
N SER A 507 -25.76 -29.50 -6.68
CA SER A 507 -26.51 -28.42 -7.37
C SER A 507 -25.62 -27.34 -8.00
N ASN A 508 -24.32 -27.38 -7.72
CA ASN A 508 -23.26 -26.47 -8.16
C ASN A 508 -22.12 -27.24 -8.86
N TYR A 509 -22.36 -28.47 -9.36
CA TYR A 509 -21.33 -29.32 -9.96
C TYR A 509 -20.63 -28.68 -11.18
N ASN A 510 -21.34 -27.78 -11.88
CA ASN A 510 -20.92 -27.08 -13.09
C ASN A 510 -20.66 -25.58 -12.87
N THR A 511 -20.28 -25.15 -11.67
CA THR A 511 -19.92 -23.75 -11.39
C THR A 511 -18.50 -23.65 -10.86
N CYS A 512 -17.73 -22.68 -11.35
CA CYS A 512 -16.43 -22.31 -10.81
C CYS A 512 -16.39 -20.79 -10.60
N GLY A 513 -16.53 -20.35 -9.35
CA GLY A 513 -16.82 -18.96 -9.02
C GLY A 513 -18.12 -18.50 -9.67
N GLU A 514 -18.06 -17.37 -10.38
CA GLU A 514 -19.18 -16.80 -11.14
C GLU A 514 -19.30 -17.37 -12.57
N SER A 515 -18.40 -18.28 -12.98
CA SER A 515 -18.42 -18.92 -14.30
C SER A 515 -19.17 -20.25 -14.28
N ILE A 516 -19.98 -20.50 -15.30
CA ILE A 516 -20.52 -21.83 -15.59
C ILE A 516 -19.44 -22.63 -16.34
N VAL A 517 -19.18 -23.85 -15.89
CA VAL A 517 -18.25 -24.79 -16.54
C VAL A 517 -18.94 -25.42 -17.75
N PRO A 518 -18.36 -25.36 -18.96
CA PRO A 518 -18.88 -26.05 -20.13
C PRO A 518 -19.00 -27.56 -19.95
N GLU A 519 -20.07 -28.17 -20.48
CA GLU A 519 -20.32 -29.62 -20.38
C GLU A 519 -19.23 -30.46 -21.06
N ASP A 520 -18.48 -29.88 -22.00
CA ASP A 520 -17.39 -30.56 -22.72
C ASP A 520 -16.02 -30.48 -22.03
N HIS A 521 -15.89 -29.67 -20.97
CA HIS A 521 -14.76 -29.68 -20.05
C HIS A 521 -14.85 -30.83 -19.04
N PHE A 522 -16.02 -31.45 -18.85
CA PHE A 522 -16.19 -32.60 -17.96
C PHE A 522 -15.84 -33.93 -18.63
N LYS A 523 -15.24 -34.80 -17.83
CA LYS A 523 -15.08 -36.24 -18.10
C LYS A 523 -16.43 -36.92 -18.26
N GLU A 524 -16.56 -37.84 -19.22
CA GLU A 524 -17.77 -38.66 -19.37
C GLU A 524 -18.04 -39.43 -18.07
N THR A 525 -19.09 -39.04 -17.35
CA THR A 525 -19.37 -39.51 -15.99
C THR A 525 -20.74 -40.15 -15.93
N ALA A 526 -20.79 -41.44 -15.59
CA ALA A 526 -22.04 -42.16 -15.39
C ALA A 526 -22.77 -41.66 -14.12
N VAL A 527 -23.97 -41.12 -14.30
CA VAL A 527 -24.90 -40.69 -13.25
C VAL A 527 -26.12 -41.60 -13.28
N CYS A 528 -26.34 -42.32 -12.19
CA CYS A 528 -27.28 -43.43 -12.13
C CYS A 528 -28.43 -43.13 -11.16
N ALA A 529 -29.37 -42.28 -11.60
CA ALA A 529 -30.38 -41.68 -10.72
C ALA A 529 -31.34 -42.69 -10.06
N SER A 530 -31.68 -43.79 -10.74
CA SER A 530 -32.68 -44.75 -10.28
C SER A 530 -32.10 -45.96 -9.55
N SER A 531 -30.93 -46.45 -9.99
CA SER A 531 -30.26 -47.64 -9.46
C SER A 531 -28.79 -47.70 -9.90
N PRO A 532 -27.92 -48.49 -9.26
CA PRO A 532 -26.51 -48.65 -9.67
C PRO A 532 -26.28 -49.21 -11.09
N SER A 533 -27.34 -49.65 -11.77
CA SER A 533 -27.33 -50.25 -13.11
C SER A 533 -28.16 -49.47 -14.14
N ASP A 534 -28.79 -48.36 -13.74
CA ASP A 534 -29.62 -47.50 -14.59
C ASP A 534 -28.96 -46.12 -14.68
N CYS A 535 -28.04 -45.99 -15.63
CA CYS A 535 -27.07 -44.91 -15.73
C CYS A 535 -27.17 -44.17 -17.07
N ALA A 536 -27.06 -42.84 -17.02
CA ALA A 536 -26.80 -42.00 -18.18
C ALA A 536 -25.44 -41.31 -18.04
N ALA A 537 -24.82 -40.95 -19.15
CA ALA A 537 -23.76 -39.94 -19.18
C ALA A 537 -24.39 -38.61 -19.63
N PRO A 538 -24.86 -37.76 -18.70
CA PRO A 538 -25.56 -36.51 -19.05
C PRO A 538 -24.65 -35.46 -19.69
N PHE A 539 -23.34 -35.58 -19.48
CA PHE A 539 -22.28 -34.73 -20.04
C PHE A 539 -20.99 -35.56 -20.13
N GLY A 540 -20.07 -35.10 -20.97
CA GLY A 540 -18.86 -35.82 -21.34
C GLY A 540 -18.31 -35.24 -22.63
N GLY A 541 -17.30 -34.40 -22.52
CA GLY A 541 -16.56 -33.90 -23.67
C GLY A 541 -15.19 -34.55 -23.76
N ASN A 542 -14.19 -33.72 -23.98
CA ASN A 542 -12.81 -34.15 -24.14
C ASN A 542 -11.85 -33.38 -23.22
N GLY A 543 -12.31 -32.31 -22.56
CA GLY A 543 -11.43 -31.32 -21.94
C GLY A 543 -10.57 -30.56 -22.95
N PRO A 544 -9.97 -29.42 -22.55
CA PRO A 544 -8.89 -28.82 -23.31
C PRO A 544 -7.69 -29.79 -23.40
N SER A 545 -7.12 -29.92 -24.60
CA SER A 545 -5.85 -30.59 -24.82
C SER A 545 -4.69 -29.72 -24.34
N ASP A 546 -3.52 -30.35 -24.14
CA ASP A 546 -2.26 -29.67 -23.86
C ASP A 546 -2.32 -28.65 -22.71
N SER A 547 -3.08 -28.97 -21.67
CA SER A 547 -3.41 -28.08 -20.55
C SER A 547 -3.24 -28.81 -19.22
N ASP A 548 -2.69 -28.11 -18.22
CA ASP A 548 -2.46 -28.62 -16.86
C ASP A 548 -3.35 -27.95 -15.81
N PHE A 549 -4.00 -26.85 -16.19
CA PHE A 549 -4.97 -26.10 -15.40
C PHE A 549 -5.97 -25.35 -16.30
N ILE A 550 -7.21 -25.19 -15.85
CA ILE A 550 -8.22 -24.35 -16.49
C ILE A 550 -8.49 -23.10 -15.64
N LEU A 551 -8.27 -21.92 -16.22
CA LEU A 551 -8.61 -20.64 -15.60
C LEU A 551 -9.93 -20.11 -16.19
N TYR A 552 -10.97 -20.09 -15.37
CA TYR A 552 -12.27 -19.50 -15.72
C TYR A 552 -12.28 -18.01 -15.38
N ALA A 553 -12.10 -17.15 -16.38
CA ALA A 553 -12.19 -15.70 -16.22
C ALA A 553 -13.62 -15.20 -16.45
N SER A 554 -14.12 -14.37 -15.54
CA SER A 554 -15.45 -13.76 -15.59
C SER A 554 -15.40 -12.28 -15.22
N ALA A 555 -16.49 -11.56 -15.53
CA ALA A 555 -16.65 -10.16 -15.14
C ALA A 555 -18.04 -9.89 -14.54
N THR A 556 -18.51 -10.82 -13.70
CA THR A 556 -19.87 -10.85 -13.17
C THR A 556 -20.00 -9.91 -11.96
N LYS A 557 -21.08 -9.12 -11.95
CA LYS A 557 -21.45 -8.27 -10.81
C LYS A 557 -22.14 -9.10 -9.72
N SER A 558 -21.32 -9.70 -8.88
CA SER A 558 -21.70 -10.59 -7.78
C SER A 558 -21.86 -9.86 -6.45
N ALA A 559 -22.37 -10.56 -5.43
CA ALA A 559 -22.43 -10.05 -4.05
C ALA A 559 -21.04 -9.82 -3.41
N ASN A 560 -19.99 -10.42 -3.99
CA ASN A 560 -18.60 -10.24 -3.56
C ASN A 560 -17.98 -8.95 -4.11
N CYS A 561 -18.58 -8.34 -5.15
CA CYS A 561 -18.13 -7.07 -5.73
C CYS A 561 -18.61 -5.87 -4.91
N VAL A 562 -18.07 -5.72 -3.70
CA VAL A 562 -18.40 -4.67 -2.74
C VAL A 562 -17.19 -3.82 -2.34
N GLY A 563 -17.45 -2.57 -1.96
CA GLY A 563 -16.41 -1.61 -1.58
C GLY A 563 -15.50 -1.26 -2.76
N ASN A 564 -14.19 -1.35 -2.57
CA ASN A 564 -13.18 -1.03 -3.58
C ASN A 564 -12.57 -2.30 -4.24
N ARG A 565 -13.18 -3.49 -4.07
CA ARG A 565 -12.63 -4.76 -4.55
C ARG A 565 -12.66 -4.81 -6.09
N LEU A 566 -11.48 -4.91 -6.72
CA LEU A 566 -11.32 -4.94 -8.18
C LEU A 566 -11.66 -6.31 -8.79
N GLY A 567 -11.49 -7.39 -8.03
CA GLY A 567 -11.85 -8.76 -8.40
C GLY A 567 -11.73 -9.71 -7.21
N TYR A 568 -11.85 -11.01 -7.47
CA TYR A 568 -11.49 -12.07 -6.54
C TYR A 568 -11.30 -13.39 -7.30
N GLY A 569 -10.33 -14.21 -6.90
CA GLY A 569 -10.07 -15.56 -7.43
C GLY A 569 -10.31 -16.69 -6.43
N GLY A 570 -10.17 -17.93 -6.89
CA GLY A 570 -10.28 -19.11 -6.03
C GLY A 570 -10.23 -20.45 -6.77
N SER A 571 -9.86 -21.50 -6.05
CA SER A 571 -9.66 -22.87 -6.54
C SER A 571 -10.97 -23.68 -6.53
N CYS A 572 -11.29 -24.38 -7.64
CA CYS A 572 -12.55 -25.11 -7.81
C CYS A 572 -12.35 -26.63 -7.85
N PHE A 573 -11.61 -27.10 -8.85
CA PHE A 573 -11.40 -28.52 -9.14
C PHE A 573 -9.95 -28.90 -8.86
N ARG A 574 -9.75 -30.12 -8.36
CA ARG A 574 -8.44 -30.67 -8.01
C ARG A 574 -8.29 -32.06 -8.62
N ASP A 575 -7.06 -32.46 -8.93
CA ASP A 575 -6.76 -33.82 -9.35
C ASP A 575 -6.70 -34.81 -8.16
N GLN A 576 -6.44 -36.09 -8.43
CA GLN A 576 -6.33 -37.14 -7.40
C GLN A 576 -5.18 -36.94 -6.40
N TYR A 577 -4.30 -35.97 -6.65
CA TYR A 577 -3.25 -35.50 -5.76
C TYR A 577 -3.60 -34.15 -5.11
N ASP A 578 -4.88 -33.79 -5.08
CA ASP A 578 -5.43 -32.55 -4.54
C ASP A 578 -4.85 -31.24 -5.14
N ARG A 579 -4.02 -31.31 -6.19
CA ARG A 579 -3.51 -30.11 -6.86
C ARG A 579 -4.65 -29.39 -7.57
N PRO A 580 -4.82 -28.07 -7.41
CA PRO A 580 -5.77 -27.30 -8.21
C PRO A 580 -5.50 -27.49 -9.71
N VAL A 581 -6.51 -27.98 -10.42
CA VAL A 581 -6.53 -28.15 -11.90
C VAL A 581 -7.59 -27.30 -12.58
N ALA A 582 -8.49 -26.68 -11.82
CA ALA A 582 -9.19 -25.50 -12.29
C ALA A 582 -9.57 -24.56 -11.17
N GLY A 583 -9.56 -23.27 -11.49
CA GLY A 583 -9.97 -22.17 -10.61
C GLY A 583 -10.52 -21.01 -11.44
N PHE A 584 -10.97 -19.96 -10.76
CA PHE A 584 -11.59 -18.80 -11.38
C PHE A 584 -10.91 -17.50 -10.97
N VAL A 585 -11.13 -16.46 -11.78
CA VAL A 585 -10.94 -15.06 -11.41
C VAL A 585 -12.15 -14.28 -11.92
N ASN A 586 -12.87 -13.62 -11.02
CA ASN A 586 -13.99 -12.74 -11.36
C ASN A 586 -13.61 -11.28 -11.16
N LEU A 587 -13.57 -10.51 -12.25
CA LEU A 587 -13.20 -9.10 -12.27
C LEU A 587 -14.46 -8.22 -12.09
N CYS A 588 -14.51 -7.37 -11.08
CA CYS A 588 -15.74 -6.65 -10.71
C CYS A 588 -16.03 -5.48 -11.67
N PRO A 589 -17.03 -5.58 -12.57
CA PRO A 589 -17.09 -4.77 -13.80
C PRO A 589 -17.26 -3.26 -13.53
N ASP A 590 -18.12 -2.90 -12.57
CA ASP A 590 -18.33 -1.52 -12.10
C ASP A 590 -17.04 -0.85 -11.62
N MET A 591 -16.07 -1.63 -11.14
CA MET A 591 -14.80 -1.14 -10.62
C MET A 591 -13.72 -1.06 -11.69
N LEU A 592 -13.72 -1.94 -12.71
CA LEU A 592 -12.70 -1.91 -13.78
C LEU A 592 -12.72 -0.60 -14.57
N VAL A 593 -13.92 -0.05 -14.83
CA VAL A 593 -14.11 1.18 -15.60
C VAL A 593 -13.45 2.38 -14.89
N GLY A 594 -12.26 2.76 -15.34
CA GLY A 594 -11.47 3.85 -14.77
C GLY A 594 -10.53 3.47 -13.62
N HIS A 595 -10.40 2.18 -13.28
CA HIS A 595 -9.27 1.66 -12.50
C HIS A 595 -8.26 0.90 -13.38
N LEU A 596 -8.69 0.34 -14.52
CA LEU A 596 -7.79 -0.07 -15.59
C LEU A 596 -7.45 1.15 -16.48
N ASP A 597 -6.16 1.44 -16.60
CA ASP A 597 -5.53 2.46 -17.44
C ASP A 597 -4.28 1.82 -18.06
N PRO A 598 -4.19 1.61 -19.39
CA PRO A 598 -3.03 0.99 -20.05
C PRO A 598 -1.66 1.63 -19.78
N GLN A 599 -1.60 2.82 -19.17
CA GLN A 599 -0.35 3.41 -18.64
C GLN A 599 0.16 2.74 -17.35
N GLU A 600 -0.65 1.92 -16.70
CA GLU A 600 -0.42 1.24 -15.41
C GLU A 600 -0.46 -0.30 -15.53
N TRP A 601 -0.58 -0.85 -16.76
CA TRP A 601 -0.59 -2.26 -17.20
C TRP A 601 0.13 -3.28 -16.28
N ARG A 602 1.36 -2.99 -15.82
CA ARG A 602 2.11 -3.87 -14.90
C ARG A 602 1.40 -4.11 -13.56
N SER A 603 0.76 -3.07 -13.01
CA SER A 603 -0.01 -3.14 -11.77
C SER A 603 -1.31 -3.94 -11.95
N GLU A 604 -1.82 -4.01 -13.18
CA GLU A 604 -3.06 -4.68 -13.54
C GLU A 604 -2.83 -6.17 -13.75
N ILE A 605 -1.74 -6.53 -14.43
CA ILE A 605 -1.23 -7.90 -14.48
C ILE A 605 -0.88 -8.38 -13.07
N GLY A 606 -0.17 -7.58 -12.26
CA GLY A 606 0.15 -7.95 -10.88
C GLY A 606 -1.10 -8.25 -10.03
N PHE A 607 -2.15 -7.44 -10.17
CA PHE A 607 -3.46 -7.70 -9.56
C PHE A 607 -4.14 -8.97 -10.12
N VAL A 608 -4.22 -9.15 -11.44
CA VAL A 608 -4.84 -10.36 -12.02
C VAL A 608 -4.06 -11.62 -11.62
N VAL A 609 -2.73 -11.53 -11.48
CA VAL A 609 -1.89 -12.64 -11.02
C VAL A 609 -2.10 -12.94 -9.52
N HIS A 610 -2.29 -11.96 -8.65
CA HIS A 610 -2.72 -12.18 -7.27
C HIS A 610 -3.99 -13.04 -7.21
N GLU A 611 -4.97 -12.74 -8.06
CA GLU A 611 -6.21 -13.53 -8.16
C GLU A 611 -5.97 -14.93 -8.77
N ILE A 612 -5.05 -15.07 -9.73
CA ILE A 612 -4.64 -16.39 -10.26
C ILE A 612 -3.88 -17.20 -9.19
N PHE A 613 -3.10 -16.58 -8.31
CA PHE A 613 -2.46 -17.29 -7.20
C PHE A 613 -3.50 -17.86 -6.23
N HIS A 614 -4.60 -17.16 -5.94
CA HIS A 614 -5.75 -17.76 -5.24
C HIS A 614 -6.39 -18.91 -6.05
N ALA A 615 -6.50 -18.78 -7.37
CA ALA A 615 -7.02 -19.85 -8.24
C ALA A 615 -6.13 -21.12 -8.24
N LEU A 616 -4.81 -20.94 -8.06
CA LEU A 616 -3.78 -21.98 -7.89
C LEU A 616 -3.66 -22.50 -6.45
N GLY A 617 -4.57 -22.11 -5.55
CA GLY A 617 -4.63 -22.61 -4.19
C GLY A 617 -3.79 -21.85 -3.16
N PHE A 618 -3.45 -20.58 -3.41
CA PHE A 618 -3.02 -19.67 -2.33
C PHE A 618 -4.24 -19.27 -1.49
N SER A 619 -4.68 -20.16 -0.58
CA SER A 619 -5.79 -19.90 0.34
C SER A 619 -5.63 -20.67 1.65
N GLY A 620 -6.20 -20.15 2.75
CA GLY A 620 -6.18 -20.84 4.04
C GLY A 620 -6.85 -22.22 3.97
N SER A 621 -7.91 -22.33 3.17
CA SER A 621 -8.63 -23.57 2.88
C SER A 621 -7.84 -24.58 2.03
N ASP A 622 -6.79 -24.15 1.32
CA ASP A 622 -5.98 -25.00 0.44
C ASP A 622 -4.73 -25.58 1.13
N ILE A 623 -4.26 -25.00 2.23
CA ILE A 623 -3.05 -25.46 2.95
C ILE A 623 -3.18 -26.91 3.44
N ALA A 624 -4.39 -27.33 3.84
CA ALA A 624 -4.66 -28.73 4.20
C ALA A 624 -4.60 -29.69 3.00
N PHE A 625 -4.82 -29.18 1.78
CA PHE A 625 -4.76 -29.95 0.54
C PHE A 625 -3.34 -30.08 -0.04
N PHE A 626 -2.34 -29.39 0.49
CA PHE A 626 -0.92 -29.61 0.14
C PHE A 626 -0.58 -31.12 0.13
N ARG A 627 0.40 -31.55 -0.68
CA ARG A 627 0.84 -32.96 -0.77
C ARG A 627 2.31 -33.14 -0.42
N ASP A 628 2.52 -33.59 0.81
CA ASP A 628 3.74 -34.24 1.27
C ASP A 628 3.44 -35.05 2.54
N ASP A 629 4.48 -35.62 3.15
CA ASP A 629 4.46 -36.44 4.37
C ASP A 629 3.69 -35.82 5.56
N ARG A 630 3.55 -34.49 5.60
CA ARG A 630 2.87 -33.75 6.68
C ARG A 630 1.33 -33.87 6.64
N THR A 631 0.71 -33.87 5.48
CA THR A 631 -0.75 -33.66 5.31
C THR A 631 -1.54 -34.97 5.14
N ALA A 632 -1.31 -35.93 6.05
CA ALA A 632 -1.89 -37.27 6.00
C ALA A 632 -3.42 -37.28 5.74
N ARG A 633 -3.84 -38.05 4.72
CA ARG A 633 -5.25 -38.21 4.35
C ARG A 633 -5.94 -39.25 5.23
N GLY A 634 -7.22 -39.04 5.54
CA GLY A 634 -8.06 -40.03 6.21
C GLY A 634 -8.41 -41.20 5.29
N SER A 635 -9.12 -42.21 5.84
CA SER A 635 -9.61 -43.38 5.08
C SER A 635 -10.61 -43.06 3.97
N ASN A 636 -11.05 -41.80 3.87
CA ASN A 636 -11.87 -41.23 2.81
C ASN A 636 -11.06 -40.48 1.72
N GLY A 637 -9.73 -40.54 1.76
CA GLY A 637 -8.83 -39.85 0.83
C GLY A 637 -8.71 -38.33 1.01
N ARG A 638 -9.37 -37.74 2.03
CA ARG A 638 -9.40 -36.28 2.26
C ARG A 638 -8.57 -35.87 3.48
N PRO A 639 -8.11 -34.60 3.57
CA PRO A 639 -7.52 -34.09 4.81
C PRO A 639 -8.53 -34.11 5.97
N PRO A 640 -8.08 -34.05 7.23
CA PRO A 640 -8.97 -34.01 8.39
C PRO A 640 -9.85 -32.75 8.39
N LEU A 641 -11.07 -32.90 8.90
CA LEU A 641 -12.03 -31.81 9.09
C LEU A 641 -12.02 -31.37 10.56
N ASP A 642 -11.65 -30.11 10.80
CA ASP A 642 -12.07 -29.40 12.01
C ASP A 642 -13.15 -28.39 11.60
N ASN A 643 -14.29 -28.40 12.28
CA ASN A 643 -15.43 -27.55 11.95
C ASN A 643 -15.42 -26.22 12.74
N THR A 644 -14.41 -25.97 13.58
CA THR A 644 -14.43 -24.85 14.55
C THR A 644 -14.32 -23.48 13.89
N TYR A 645 -13.54 -23.35 12.80
CA TYR A 645 -13.31 -22.06 12.11
C TYR A 645 -13.54 -22.07 10.59
N GLY A 646 -13.92 -23.20 10.00
CA GLY A 646 -14.19 -23.32 8.56
C GLY A 646 -12.94 -23.45 7.66
N LEU A 647 -11.75 -23.51 8.26
CA LEU A 647 -10.55 -24.04 7.62
C LEU A 647 -10.57 -25.57 7.68
N LEU A 648 -10.02 -26.25 6.67
CA LEU A 648 -9.68 -27.67 6.80
C LEU A 648 -8.45 -27.82 7.71
N TYR A 649 -8.38 -28.89 8.51
CA TYR A 649 -7.30 -29.04 9.48
C TYR A 649 -6.00 -29.43 8.78
N ALA A 650 -5.13 -28.44 8.61
CA ALA A 650 -3.72 -28.64 8.35
C ALA A 650 -2.99 -28.80 9.70
N PRO A 651 -2.13 -29.82 9.86
CA PRO A 651 -1.44 -30.06 11.14
C PRO A 651 -0.32 -29.04 11.38
N ASP A 652 0.11 -28.92 12.64
CA ASP A 652 1.11 -27.96 13.16
C ASP A 652 2.43 -27.92 12.37
N SER A 653 2.79 -29.01 11.68
CA SER A 653 3.96 -29.15 10.81
C SER A 653 3.82 -28.49 9.43
N THR A 654 2.59 -28.15 9.04
CA THR A 654 2.23 -27.39 7.84
C THR A 654 1.76 -25.99 8.21
N SER A 655 0.88 -25.85 9.20
CA SER A 655 0.47 -24.56 9.75
C SER A 655 0.08 -24.66 11.22
N ALA A 656 0.48 -23.69 12.03
CA ALA A 656 0.13 -23.61 13.45
C ALA A 656 -0.83 -22.44 13.69
N GLU A 657 -1.98 -22.72 14.33
CA GLU A 657 -2.85 -21.68 14.86
C GLU A 657 -2.33 -21.22 16.24
N ILE A 658 -2.27 -19.91 16.44
CA ILE A 658 -1.83 -19.28 17.70
C ILE A 658 -2.91 -18.31 18.15
N THR A 659 -3.54 -18.59 19.28
CA THR A 659 -4.38 -17.60 19.99
C THR A 659 -3.48 -16.77 20.91
N GLU A 660 -3.39 -15.47 20.67
CA GLU A 660 -2.60 -14.56 21.50
C GLU A 660 -3.37 -14.10 22.76
N ALA A 661 -2.65 -13.46 23.69
CA ALA A 661 -3.18 -13.10 25.01
C ALA A 661 -4.27 -11.99 25.00
N ASP A 662 -4.49 -11.37 23.84
CA ASP A 662 -5.59 -10.44 23.56
C ASP A 662 -6.88 -11.15 23.10
N GLY A 663 -6.81 -12.45 22.79
CA GLY A 663 -7.89 -13.28 22.28
C GLY A 663 -7.96 -13.38 20.75
N ASN A 664 -7.01 -12.81 20.01
CA ASN A 664 -6.95 -12.93 18.56
C ASN A 664 -6.27 -14.22 18.12
N THR A 665 -6.89 -14.94 17.18
CA THR A 665 -6.23 -16.02 16.43
C THR A 665 -5.34 -15.44 15.33
N ARG A 666 -4.15 -16.01 15.16
CA ARG A 666 -3.27 -15.87 13.99
C ARG A 666 -2.88 -17.26 13.46
N LEU A 667 -2.61 -17.35 12.15
CA LEU A 667 -2.10 -18.56 11.51
C LEU A 667 -0.64 -18.34 11.10
N LYS A 668 0.28 -19.21 11.54
CA LYS A 668 1.64 -19.31 10.97
C LYS A 668 1.66 -20.44 9.95
N LEU A 669 2.19 -20.18 8.76
CA LEU A 669 2.58 -21.21 7.81
C LEU A 669 3.96 -21.74 8.20
N THR A 670 4.02 -22.98 8.68
CA THR A 670 5.20 -23.59 9.32
C THR A 670 5.98 -24.51 8.37
N THR A 671 5.85 -24.29 7.06
CA THR A 671 6.36 -25.20 6.02
C THR A 671 7.87 -25.05 5.77
N PRO A 672 8.60 -26.08 5.27
CA PRO A 672 10.07 -26.08 5.20
C PRO A 672 10.70 -24.90 4.46
N LYS A 673 10.31 -24.64 3.20
CA LYS A 673 10.87 -23.55 2.39
C LYS A 673 10.42 -22.18 2.87
N VAL A 674 9.19 -22.03 3.34
CA VAL A 674 8.68 -20.77 3.92
C VAL A 674 9.46 -20.42 5.20
N LYS A 675 9.75 -21.41 6.06
CA LYS A 675 10.67 -21.22 7.20
C LYS A 675 12.10 -20.92 6.76
N GLU A 676 12.63 -21.58 5.73
CA GLU A 676 13.96 -21.30 5.20
C GLU A 676 14.10 -19.84 4.74
N ILE A 677 13.18 -19.40 3.88
CA ILE A 677 13.13 -18.02 3.37
C ILE A 677 12.89 -17.03 4.52
N GLY A 678 11.95 -17.28 5.43
CA GLY A 678 11.72 -16.42 6.59
C GLY A 678 12.93 -16.28 7.51
N ARG A 679 13.61 -17.39 7.83
CA ARG A 679 14.83 -17.40 8.66
C ARG A 679 15.96 -16.60 8.02
N GLN A 680 16.12 -16.72 6.69
CA GLN A 680 17.10 -15.97 5.92
C GLN A 680 16.74 -14.48 5.85
N TYR A 681 15.47 -14.17 5.54
CA TYR A 681 14.99 -12.81 5.28
C TYR A 681 14.94 -11.94 6.53
N PHE A 682 14.28 -12.43 7.59
CA PHE A 682 14.21 -11.75 8.89
C PHE A 682 15.52 -11.91 9.69
N GLY A 683 16.52 -12.62 9.18
CA GLY A 683 17.76 -12.93 9.92
C GLY A 683 17.52 -13.65 11.25
N CYS A 684 16.41 -14.39 11.37
CA CYS A 684 15.94 -15.00 12.62
C CYS A 684 16.05 -16.54 12.54
N PRO A 685 17.14 -17.17 13.03
CA PRO A 685 17.40 -18.60 12.80
C PRO A 685 16.37 -19.53 13.46
N ASN A 686 15.73 -19.07 14.54
CA ASN A 686 14.80 -19.85 15.33
C ASN A 686 13.34 -19.77 14.83
N LEU A 687 13.04 -18.96 13.81
CA LEU A 687 11.68 -18.73 13.32
C LEU A 687 10.98 -20.05 12.98
N ASP A 688 9.77 -20.25 13.50
CA ASP A 688 9.01 -21.50 13.43
C ASP A 688 7.91 -21.52 12.36
N GLY A 689 7.55 -20.35 11.81
CA GLY A 689 6.68 -20.18 10.65
C GLY A 689 6.59 -18.71 10.23
N VAL A 690 5.88 -18.42 9.14
CA VAL A 690 5.61 -17.05 8.69
C VAL A 690 4.11 -16.79 8.82
N TYR A 691 3.74 -15.66 9.42
CA TYR A 691 2.33 -15.34 9.67
C TYR A 691 1.55 -15.07 8.37
N MET A 692 0.30 -15.51 8.36
CA MET A 692 -0.72 -15.14 7.39
C MET A 692 -1.68 -14.11 8.01
N GLU A 693 -2.28 -13.27 7.16
CA GLU A 693 -3.20 -12.20 7.54
C GLU A 693 -4.33 -12.72 8.44
N ASN A 694 -4.69 -11.95 9.48
CA ASN A 694 -5.83 -12.28 10.35
C ASN A 694 -6.94 -11.21 10.36
N GLU A 695 -6.74 -10.07 9.68
CA GLU A 695 -7.76 -9.04 9.48
C GLU A 695 -8.64 -9.30 8.22
N GLY A 696 -9.68 -8.47 8.02
CA GLY A 696 -10.50 -8.48 6.79
C GLY A 696 -11.56 -9.58 6.66
N GLY A 697 -11.72 -10.45 7.66
CA GLY A 697 -12.81 -11.43 7.75
C GLY A 697 -12.66 -12.67 6.85
N GLN A 698 -13.70 -13.53 6.81
CA GLN A 698 -13.63 -14.89 6.25
C GLN A 698 -13.22 -15.00 4.76
N GLY A 699 -13.31 -13.90 4.00
CA GLY A 699 -12.87 -13.82 2.59
C GLY A 699 -11.57 -13.03 2.38
N SER A 700 -10.77 -12.86 3.43
CA SER A 700 -9.48 -12.13 3.42
C SER A 700 -8.46 -12.75 4.40
N ALA A 701 -8.87 -13.06 5.63
CA ALA A 701 -8.04 -13.72 6.64
C ALA A 701 -7.58 -15.10 6.15
N PHE A 702 -6.34 -15.45 6.50
CA PHE A 702 -5.64 -16.71 6.20
C PHE A 702 -5.44 -17.05 4.72
N SER A 703 -5.88 -16.19 3.79
CA SER A 703 -5.59 -16.32 2.35
C SER A 703 -4.53 -15.34 1.85
N HIS A 704 -3.93 -14.54 2.73
CA HIS A 704 -2.88 -13.57 2.40
C HIS A 704 -1.69 -13.71 3.37
N TRP A 705 -0.53 -13.21 2.98
CA TRP A 705 0.56 -12.95 3.92
C TRP A 705 0.19 -11.86 4.93
N GLU A 706 0.70 -11.97 6.15
CA GLU A 706 0.60 -10.93 7.18
C GLU A 706 1.22 -9.61 6.67
N ARG A 707 0.35 -8.64 6.40
CA ARG A 707 0.68 -7.32 5.84
C ARG A 707 1.68 -6.54 6.69
N ARG A 708 1.74 -6.78 8.01
CA ARG A 708 2.74 -6.23 8.93
C ARG A 708 4.15 -6.71 8.60
N LEU A 709 4.29 -7.98 8.22
CA LEU A 709 5.57 -8.65 8.00
C LEU A 709 6.01 -8.63 6.54
N LEU A 710 5.07 -8.62 5.60
CA LEU A 710 5.29 -8.74 4.17
C LEU A 710 4.51 -7.68 3.39
N TYR A 711 4.58 -6.42 3.83
CA TYR A 711 3.96 -5.28 3.12
C TYR A 711 4.53 -5.14 1.69
N SER A 712 3.66 -4.89 0.71
CA SER A 712 3.98 -4.86 -0.74
C SER A 712 4.54 -6.17 -1.32
N GLU A 713 4.35 -7.30 -0.66
CA GLU A 713 4.43 -8.63 -1.30
C GLU A 713 3.17 -8.85 -2.15
N THR A 714 3.27 -9.51 -3.30
CA THR A 714 2.13 -9.73 -4.21
C THR A 714 0.91 -10.38 -3.53
N MET A 715 1.10 -11.27 -2.54
CA MET A 715 0.01 -11.91 -1.79
C MET A 715 -0.27 -11.27 -0.42
N ALA A 716 0.10 -10.02 -0.20
CA ALA A 716 -0.36 -9.24 0.95
C ALA A 716 -1.83 -8.81 0.79
N SER A 717 -2.54 -8.61 1.90
CA SER A 717 -3.98 -8.29 1.94
C SER A 717 -4.39 -6.91 1.41
N VAL A 718 -3.41 -6.06 1.10
CA VAL A 718 -3.60 -4.71 0.54
C VAL A 718 -2.64 -4.54 -0.63
N SER A 719 -3.19 -4.62 -1.84
CA SER A 719 -2.42 -4.41 -3.07
C SER A 719 -1.92 -2.97 -3.18
N SER A 720 -0.74 -2.83 -3.80
CA SER A 720 0.02 -1.60 -3.92
C SER A 720 0.54 -1.41 -5.34
N LYS A 721 0.97 -0.18 -5.67
CA LYS A 721 1.60 0.10 -6.98
C LYS A 721 3.02 -0.44 -7.14
N PHE A 722 3.48 -1.26 -6.19
CA PHE A 722 4.83 -1.80 -6.09
C PHE A 722 4.80 -3.27 -5.65
N ASP A 723 3.70 -3.99 -5.89
CA ASP A 723 3.52 -5.37 -5.46
C ASP A 723 4.60 -6.28 -6.04
N THR A 724 5.38 -6.86 -5.13
CA THR A 724 6.64 -7.53 -5.40
C THR A 724 6.47 -9.02 -5.18
N LEU A 725 6.61 -9.80 -6.25
CA LEU A 725 6.66 -11.26 -6.14
C LEU A 725 7.95 -11.65 -5.45
N SER A 726 7.87 -12.08 -4.20
CA SER A 726 9.02 -12.43 -3.40
C SER A 726 9.25 -13.94 -3.36
N ALA A 727 10.39 -14.34 -2.76
CA ALA A 727 10.65 -15.73 -2.46
C ALA A 727 9.66 -16.36 -1.45
N PHE A 728 8.84 -15.58 -0.73
CA PHE A 728 7.82 -16.14 0.18
C PHE A 728 6.66 -16.79 -0.59
N THR A 729 6.06 -16.09 -1.55
CA THR A 729 4.99 -16.66 -2.38
C THR A 729 5.48 -17.83 -3.22
N LEU A 730 6.73 -17.81 -3.69
CA LEU A 730 7.33 -18.98 -4.34
C LEU A 730 7.64 -20.12 -3.35
N ALA A 731 7.99 -19.82 -2.10
CA ALA A 731 8.13 -20.84 -1.06
C ALA A 731 6.79 -21.52 -0.74
N PHE A 732 5.66 -20.80 -0.76
CA PHE A 732 4.32 -21.39 -0.64
C PHE A 732 4.06 -22.41 -1.76
N PHE A 733 4.22 -22.00 -3.02
CA PHE A 733 3.97 -22.90 -4.16
C PHE A 733 4.94 -24.09 -4.20
N ARG A 734 6.18 -23.93 -3.71
CA ARG A 734 7.13 -25.03 -3.54
C ARG A 734 6.76 -25.99 -2.41
N ASP A 735 6.36 -25.47 -1.25
CA ASP A 735 6.01 -26.28 -0.07
C ASP A 735 4.64 -26.97 -0.16
N SER A 736 3.83 -26.60 -1.15
CA SER A 736 2.55 -27.26 -1.46
C SER A 736 2.70 -28.66 -2.08
N GLY A 737 3.87 -28.99 -2.63
CA GLY A 737 4.12 -30.21 -3.40
C GLY A 737 3.52 -30.21 -4.82
N TRP A 738 2.70 -29.21 -5.16
CA TRP A 738 1.98 -29.13 -6.43
C TRP A 738 2.78 -28.53 -7.59
N TYR A 739 3.69 -27.59 -7.28
CA TYR A 739 4.39 -26.77 -8.28
C TYR A 739 5.90 -26.74 -8.02
N LEU A 740 6.67 -26.53 -9.09
CA LEU A 740 8.09 -26.18 -9.06
C LEU A 740 8.22 -24.73 -9.58
N PRO A 741 8.27 -23.73 -8.69
CA PRO A 741 8.44 -22.33 -9.08
C PRO A 741 9.89 -21.99 -9.41
N ASP A 742 10.11 -21.12 -10.40
CA ASP A 742 11.43 -20.53 -10.65
C ASP A 742 11.73 -19.38 -9.68
N PHE A 743 12.56 -19.67 -8.68
CA PHE A 743 13.07 -18.66 -7.73
C PHE A 743 13.94 -17.57 -8.39
N SER A 744 14.38 -17.73 -9.65
CA SER A 744 15.09 -16.67 -10.39
C SER A 744 14.18 -15.49 -10.75
N MET A 745 12.86 -15.71 -10.82
CA MET A 745 11.84 -14.68 -11.05
C MET A 745 11.44 -13.93 -9.76
N ALA A 746 11.95 -14.34 -8.60
CA ALA A 746 11.73 -13.62 -7.34
C ALA A 746 12.39 -12.22 -7.40
N SER A 747 11.58 -11.19 -7.22
CA SER A 747 12.04 -9.81 -7.18
C SER A 747 12.66 -9.45 -5.82
N SER A 748 13.59 -8.49 -5.82
CA SER A 748 14.19 -7.98 -4.59
C SER A 748 13.12 -7.34 -3.70
N PHE A 749 12.94 -7.88 -2.50
CA PHE A 749 11.89 -7.48 -1.58
C PHE A 749 12.48 -6.68 -0.40
N PRO A 750 12.30 -5.35 -0.31
CA PRO A 750 13.04 -4.49 0.62
C PRO A 750 12.32 -4.21 1.96
N TRP A 751 11.16 -4.82 2.22
CA TRP A 751 10.33 -4.47 3.37
C TRP A 751 10.89 -5.01 4.71
N GLY A 752 11.30 -4.09 5.58
CA GLY A 752 11.82 -4.43 6.91
C GLY A 752 13.31 -4.75 6.97
N ASP A 753 13.99 -4.97 5.84
CA ASP A 753 15.45 -5.21 5.73
C ASP A 753 16.27 -4.22 6.58
N ALA A 754 15.98 -2.91 6.46
CA ALA A 754 16.63 -1.86 7.22
C ALA A 754 16.16 -1.72 8.70
N ALA A 755 15.08 -2.40 9.08
CA ALA A 755 14.52 -2.39 10.44
C ALA A 755 15.03 -3.54 11.31
N PHE A 756 15.39 -4.70 10.71
CA PHE A 756 15.80 -5.88 11.49
C PHE A 756 17.10 -5.65 12.27
N ASN A 757 18.08 -4.96 11.69
CA ASN A 757 19.31 -4.49 12.37
C ASN A 757 20.09 -5.57 13.18
N GLY A 758 19.92 -6.86 12.84
CA GLY A 758 20.50 -8.01 13.54
C GLY A 758 19.54 -8.82 14.43
N ASP A 759 18.32 -8.34 14.66
CA ASP A 759 17.26 -9.03 15.42
C ASP A 759 15.87 -8.84 14.77
N GLY A 760 15.65 -9.52 13.64
CA GLY A 760 14.30 -9.65 13.09
C GLY A 760 13.43 -10.68 13.83
N CYS A 761 13.95 -11.41 14.82
CA CYS A 761 13.11 -12.25 15.67
C CYS A 761 12.15 -11.39 16.50
N THR A 762 12.68 -10.33 17.12
CA THR A 762 11.86 -9.34 17.85
C THR A 762 10.89 -8.59 16.91
N PHE A 763 11.21 -8.42 15.63
CA PHE A 763 10.26 -7.86 14.65
C PHE A 763 9.09 -8.83 14.35
N VAL A 764 9.37 -10.12 14.15
CA VAL A 764 8.35 -11.10 13.74
C VAL A 764 7.45 -11.53 14.90
N GLU A 765 8.01 -11.79 16.08
CA GLU A 765 7.25 -12.25 17.26
C GLU A 765 6.82 -11.10 18.19
N GLY A 766 7.37 -9.90 18.03
CA GLY A 766 7.11 -8.74 18.88
C GLY A 766 6.22 -7.65 18.25
N PRO A 767 5.73 -6.70 19.06
CA PRO A 767 4.92 -5.57 18.58
C PRO A 767 5.76 -4.58 17.77
N CYS A 768 5.15 -3.94 16.75
CA CYS A 768 5.82 -2.96 15.90
C CYS A 768 6.42 -1.75 16.62
N VAL A 769 5.93 -1.45 17.84
CA VAL A 769 6.41 -0.36 18.69
C VAL A 769 6.47 -0.88 20.13
N PRO A 770 7.61 -0.80 20.83
CA PRO A 770 7.69 -1.12 22.25
C PRO A 770 6.78 -0.24 23.10
N SER A 771 6.26 -0.77 24.23
CA SER A 771 5.49 0.03 25.17
C SER A 771 6.39 1.06 25.88
N LEU A 772 5.91 2.30 25.99
CA LEU A 772 6.65 3.45 26.54
C LEU A 772 7.11 3.30 28.01
N GLU A 773 6.71 2.22 28.69
CA GLU A 773 7.13 1.93 30.07
C GLU A 773 8.57 1.38 30.14
N SER A 774 9.11 0.79 29.06
CA SER A 774 10.45 0.20 29.08
C SER A 774 11.61 1.23 29.08
N GLU A 775 11.38 2.46 28.60
CA GLU A 775 12.43 3.50 28.57
C GLU A 775 12.74 4.11 29.94
N GLN A 776 11.96 3.82 30.99
CA GLN A 776 12.26 4.29 32.36
C GLN A 776 13.14 3.33 33.17
N ALA A 777 13.67 2.26 32.56
CA ALA A 777 14.39 1.18 33.23
C ALA A 777 15.90 1.11 32.94
N HIS A 778 16.47 2.08 32.21
CA HIS A 778 17.90 2.12 31.82
C HIS A 778 18.56 3.48 32.11
#